data_AF-A0AA42Z3Z5-F1
#
_entry.id   AF-A0AA42Z3Z5-F1
#
_cell.length_a   1.000
_cell.length_b   1.000
_cell.length_c   1.000
_cell.angle_alpha   90.00
_cell.angle_beta   90.00
_cell.angle_gamma   90.00
#
_symmetry.space_group_name_H-M   'P 1'
#
loop_
_entity.id
_entity.type
_entity.pdbx_description
1 polymer ?
#
loop_
_entity_poly.entity_id
_entity_poly.type
_entity_poly.pdbx_seq_one_letter_code
_entity_poly.pdbx_strand_id
1 'polypeptide(L)'
;MVSGPLFSADAPSKVVVIGFDGADAALVEQWMDAGELPNLARLRDEGSYSPLLPTNPPQTPVSWSSFATGLDPGGTAIFDFLKRNPDDYLPDFAMNSETRKTFLFGEDNALYLGAMGGVAVAILVLIVAMLLRKRKMGLVVAVVLGVAAGIGLGAVSRTYLPREVPTAINNRQGDTFWKLASDAGKRATIIRVPATFPADPLDDGAMLSGLGVPDMRGRIGTPSFYTSDRRYDPGDNEFSLELIALPARRGSIETRLVGPLNKPFYEYEVDRMTAAASPEELSDARRDARLELDDRGIKSRLDLPLTIEATDSTVTVELGGRRETLQVGEWSEWFELDFPVNALVDRLSPLTGLGKFKLLQLEPELELYFSPLNFHPDCHAIEFASPPSFSEDLHDRYGLYKTIGWALDTWSLPSGFGDEALFLEDMEQTVTQYEKMMEGMLASRDQDLYVQIFNFTDRIGHLFWQFMDPGHPLFDPVRSERWRGEMLKAYKRMDDIVGRARELAGDEALFIVCSDHGFSTFRRGVNYNNWLVDQGLLVLKDQPTDKATLEKLFETRDLFTHVDWDQTKAYALGLGSIYINRVGRERNGTVLPGPEYDAVVQQIKEGLEGLVDEATGLKPVANVWTREEMYGDFDPRLIPDLRVSNTEGYRVSWQTSLGGFGAELIEDNTKAWSGDHCSLEPELVQGILFSNRPLRLDSPTMVDLMPTILEALGVAAPANIDGESML
;
A
#
# COMPACT_ATOMS: atom_id res chain seq x y z
N MET A 1 -6.87 -49.93 22.64
CA MET A 1 -7.69 -49.01 23.45
C MET A 1 -7.25 -47.61 23.08
N VAL A 2 -8.23 -46.81 22.71
CA VAL A 2 -8.12 -45.53 21.99
C VAL A 2 -7.51 -44.46 22.90
N SER A 3 -6.46 -43.80 22.42
CA SER A 3 -5.91 -42.55 22.93
C SER A 3 -6.93 -41.43 22.72
N GLY A 4 -7.53 -40.94 23.80
CA GLY A 4 -8.33 -39.71 23.78
C GLY A 4 -7.47 -38.46 23.59
N PRO A 5 -8.07 -37.33 23.21
CA PRO A 5 -7.33 -36.17 22.74
C PRO A 5 -6.67 -35.39 23.88
N LEU A 6 -5.44 -34.95 23.63
CA LEU A 6 -4.74 -33.87 24.33
C LEU A 6 -5.23 -32.54 23.76
N PHE A 7 -6.45 -32.10 24.12
CA PHE A 7 -6.83 -30.69 23.99
C PHE A 7 -7.15 -30.19 25.38
N SER A 8 -6.34 -29.27 25.87
CA SER A 8 -6.52 -28.57 27.14
C SER A 8 -7.87 -27.83 27.14
N ALA A 9 -8.58 -27.90 28.27
CA ALA A 9 -9.83 -27.18 28.49
C ALA A 9 -9.62 -25.67 28.79
N ASP A 10 -8.38 -25.16 28.72
CA ASP A 10 -8.00 -23.81 29.17
C ASP A 10 -7.60 -22.82 28.04
N ALA A 11 -7.76 -23.19 26.76
CA ALA A 11 -7.46 -22.26 25.65
C ALA A 11 -8.51 -21.12 25.60
N PRO A 12 -8.09 -19.84 25.48
CA PRO A 12 -9.01 -18.71 25.43
C PRO A 12 -9.91 -18.80 24.20
N SER A 13 -11.22 -18.62 24.39
CA SER A 13 -12.14 -18.62 23.23
C SER A 13 -11.97 -17.41 22.31
N LYS A 14 -11.25 -16.37 22.77
CA LYS A 14 -11.10 -15.09 22.07
C LYS A 14 -9.66 -14.59 22.04
N VAL A 15 -9.25 -14.06 20.89
CA VAL A 15 -7.95 -13.42 20.68
C VAL A 15 -8.16 -12.03 20.09
N VAL A 16 -7.50 -11.04 20.69
CA VAL A 16 -7.48 -9.65 20.22
C VAL A 16 -6.03 -9.25 20.01
N VAL A 17 -5.71 -8.83 18.78
CA VAL A 17 -4.38 -8.34 18.41
C VAL A 17 -4.49 -6.89 17.99
N ILE A 18 -3.76 -6.02 18.70
CA ILE A 18 -3.56 -4.63 18.31
C ILE A 18 -2.12 -4.47 17.85
N GLY A 19 -1.94 -4.20 16.56
CA GLY A 19 -0.62 -3.95 16.00
C GLY A 19 -0.34 -2.47 15.85
N PHE A 20 0.92 -2.10 16.03
CA PHE A 20 1.43 -0.76 15.73
C PHE A 20 2.58 -0.91 14.74
N ASP A 21 2.41 -0.38 13.52
CA ASP A 21 3.46 -0.33 12.51
C ASP A 21 4.60 0.55 13.06
N GLY A 22 5.83 0.04 13.16
CA GLY A 22 6.97 0.88 13.53
C GLY A 22 7.02 1.40 14.98
N ALA A 23 6.63 0.60 15.97
CA ALA A 23 6.75 0.97 17.39
C ALA A 23 8.08 0.44 17.97
N ASP A 24 9.01 1.37 18.18
CA ASP A 24 10.38 1.09 18.62
C ASP A 24 10.45 0.59 20.07
N ALA A 25 11.08 -0.57 20.28
CA ALA A 25 11.19 -1.19 21.59
C ALA A 25 11.92 -0.28 22.60
N ALA A 26 13.03 0.33 22.21
CA ALA A 26 13.84 1.14 23.12
C ALA A 26 13.10 2.41 23.56
N LEU A 27 12.38 3.06 22.65
CA LEU A 27 11.51 4.19 23.00
C LEU A 27 10.36 3.78 23.93
N VAL A 28 9.72 2.63 23.66
CA VAL A 28 8.65 2.11 24.53
C VAL A 28 9.18 1.80 25.93
N GLU A 29 10.31 1.11 26.06
CA GLU A 29 10.96 0.84 27.36
C GLU A 29 11.27 2.13 28.11
N GLN A 30 11.94 3.08 27.43
CA GLN A 30 12.30 4.37 28.01
C GLN A 30 11.07 5.11 28.54
N TRP A 31 9.97 5.13 27.80
CA TRP A 31 8.77 5.88 28.18
C TRP A 31 7.85 5.13 29.15
N MET A 32 7.85 3.81 29.16
CA MET A 32 7.25 3.03 30.26
C MET A 32 7.96 3.31 31.58
N ASP A 33 9.29 3.27 31.59
CA ASP A 33 10.08 3.47 32.82
C ASP A 33 10.03 4.93 33.30
N ALA A 34 9.77 5.88 32.40
CA ALA A 34 9.47 7.27 32.74
C ALA A 34 8.03 7.48 33.27
N GLY A 35 7.15 6.48 33.21
CA GLY A 35 5.75 6.57 33.62
C GLY A 35 4.83 7.25 32.61
N GLU A 36 5.27 7.40 31.36
CA GLU A 36 4.50 8.04 30.29
C GLU A 36 3.55 7.08 29.56
N LEU A 37 3.83 5.76 29.62
CA LEU A 37 3.05 4.69 28.97
C LEU A 37 2.46 3.71 30.02
N PRO A 38 1.47 4.15 30.83
CA PRO A 38 0.97 3.38 31.97
C PRO A 38 0.22 2.09 31.58
N ASN A 39 -0.45 2.02 30.42
CA ASN A 39 -1.19 0.83 30.02
C ASN A 39 -0.27 -0.29 29.57
N LEU A 40 0.77 0.03 28.79
CA LEU A 40 1.82 -0.89 28.37
C LEU A 40 2.67 -1.33 29.56
N ALA A 41 3.03 -0.41 30.46
CA ALA A 41 3.75 -0.76 31.69
C ALA A 41 2.94 -1.77 32.54
N ARG A 42 1.63 -1.55 32.69
CA ARG A 42 0.74 -2.50 33.36
C ARG A 42 0.66 -3.85 32.63
N LEU A 43 0.64 -3.85 31.30
CA LEU A 43 0.61 -5.08 30.50
C LEU A 43 1.90 -5.90 30.66
N ARG A 44 3.06 -5.22 30.69
CA ARG A 44 4.36 -5.82 31.04
C ARG A 44 4.35 -6.45 32.43
N ASP A 45 3.79 -5.75 33.42
CA ASP A 45 3.82 -6.20 34.82
C ASP A 45 2.85 -7.37 35.10
N GLU A 46 1.69 -7.40 34.43
CA GLU A 46 0.65 -8.41 34.63
C GLU A 46 0.80 -9.65 33.73
N GLY A 47 1.51 -9.51 32.61
CA GLY A 47 1.66 -10.56 31.59
C GLY A 47 3.10 -10.72 31.11
N SER A 48 3.34 -10.41 29.84
CA SER A 48 4.65 -10.57 29.19
C SER A 48 5.02 -9.36 28.35
N TYR A 49 6.31 -9.08 28.27
CA TYR A 49 6.90 -8.12 27.34
C TYR A 49 8.27 -8.62 26.85
N SER A 50 8.55 -8.43 25.56
CA SER A 50 9.87 -8.58 24.97
C SER A 50 10.01 -7.64 23.78
N PRO A 51 11.20 -7.10 23.48
CA PRO A 51 11.54 -6.69 22.12
C PRO A 51 11.27 -7.85 21.15
N LEU A 52 10.68 -7.54 20.00
CA LEU A 52 10.31 -8.49 18.94
C LEU A 52 11.27 -8.29 17.76
N LEU A 53 11.96 -9.36 17.36
CA LEU A 53 12.86 -9.28 16.22
C LEU A 53 12.02 -9.21 14.92
N PRO A 54 12.23 -8.17 14.08
CA PRO A 54 11.53 -8.07 12.80
C PRO A 54 12.05 -9.12 11.82
N THR A 55 11.38 -9.25 10.69
CA THR A 55 11.93 -10.01 9.56
C THR A 55 13.22 -9.37 9.03
N ASN A 56 14.02 -10.13 8.29
CA ASN A 56 15.12 -9.60 7.50
C ASN A 56 14.69 -9.66 6.03
N PRO A 57 14.48 -8.55 5.31
CA PRO A 57 14.63 -7.17 5.76
C PRO A 57 13.46 -6.67 6.64
N PRO A 58 13.71 -5.72 7.56
CA PRO A 58 12.71 -5.24 8.52
C PRO A 58 11.79 -4.20 7.86
N GLN A 59 10.90 -4.66 6.99
CA GLN A 59 9.98 -3.82 6.22
C GLN A 59 8.54 -4.21 6.50
N THR A 60 7.65 -3.23 6.59
CA THR A 60 6.20 -3.41 6.77
C THR A 60 5.58 -4.55 5.94
N PRO A 61 5.64 -4.55 4.59
CA PRO A 61 5.02 -5.62 3.81
C PRO A 61 5.63 -7.00 4.05
N VAL A 62 6.89 -7.06 4.46
CA VAL A 62 7.62 -8.31 4.72
C VAL A 62 7.21 -8.86 6.09
N SER A 63 7.38 -8.08 7.15
CA SER A 63 7.05 -8.49 8.52
C SER A 63 5.56 -8.81 8.71
N TRP A 64 4.65 -8.01 8.15
CA TRP A 64 3.20 -8.31 8.26
C TRP A 64 2.76 -9.49 7.39
N SER A 65 3.48 -9.81 6.31
CA SER A 65 3.26 -11.06 5.57
C SER A 65 3.65 -12.27 6.39
N SER A 66 4.80 -12.20 7.09
CA SER A 66 5.25 -13.26 8.01
C SER A 66 4.35 -13.41 9.24
N PHE A 67 3.88 -12.31 9.81
CA PHE A 67 2.85 -12.30 10.86
C PHE A 67 1.60 -13.07 10.44
N ALA A 68 1.16 -12.84 9.20
CA ALA A 68 -0.08 -13.40 8.70
C ALA A 68 -0.01 -14.93 8.54
N THR A 69 1.14 -15.46 8.11
CA THR A 69 1.27 -16.84 7.61
C THR A 69 2.11 -17.75 8.49
N GLY A 70 2.90 -17.20 9.41
CA GLY A 70 3.92 -17.94 10.14
C GLY A 70 5.10 -18.38 9.27
N LEU A 71 5.22 -17.85 8.05
CA LEU A 71 6.32 -18.13 7.13
C LEU A 71 7.34 -16.99 7.12
N ASP A 72 8.61 -17.31 6.95
CA ASP A 72 9.64 -16.33 6.68
C ASP A 72 9.45 -15.64 5.30
N PRO A 73 10.21 -14.59 4.97
CA PRO A 73 10.11 -13.92 3.67
C PRO A 73 10.34 -14.87 2.48
N GLY A 74 11.20 -15.87 2.62
CA GLY A 74 11.43 -16.93 1.65
C GLY A 74 10.15 -17.71 1.30
N GLY A 75 9.39 -18.07 2.34
CA GLY A 75 8.10 -18.76 2.22
C GLY A 75 6.94 -17.85 1.79
N THR A 76 6.92 -16.58 2.19
CA THR A 76 5.86 -15.62 1.78
C THR A 76 6.04 -15.05 0.38
N ALA A 77 7.26 -15.13 -0.17
CA ALA A 77 7.69 -14.50 -1.41
C ALA A 77 7.59 -12.96 -1.44
N ILE A 78 7.51 -12.31 -0.27
CA ILE A 78 7.52 -10.85 -0.12
C ILE A 78 8.84 -10.45 0.54
N PHE A 79 9.72 -9.80 -0.22
CA PHE A 79 11.08 -9.46 0.21
C PHE A 79 11.36 -7.95 0.29
N ASP A 80 10.45 -7.14 -0.25
CA ASP A 80 10.61 -5.69 -0.38
C ASP A 80 9.22 -5.07 -0.67
N PHE A 81 9.13 -3.75 -0.82
CA PHE A 81 8.01 -3.07 -1.48
C PHE A 81 7.99 -3.30 -3.00
N LEU A 82 9.16 -3.52 -3.59
CA LEU A 82 9.34 -3.72 -5.04
C LEU A 82 9.86 -5.12 -5.36
N LYS A 83 9.28 -5.80 -6.35
CA LYS A 83 9.83 -7.03 -6.93
C LYS A 83 10.34 -6.74 -8.33
N ARG A 84 11.52 -7.23 -8.71
CA ARG A 84 12.01 -7.06 -10.09
C ARG A 84 11.42 -8.12 -11.03
N ASN A 85 11.32 -7.78 -12.31
CA ASN A 85 11.06 -8.75 -13.38
C ASN A 85 12.38 -9.17 -14.07
N PRO A 86 12.76 -10.47 -14.10
CA PRO A 86 13.92 -11.00 -14.83
C PRO A 86 13.97 -10.70 -16.33
N ASP A 87 12.81 -10.52 -16.95
CA ASP A 87 12.71 -10.43 -18.40
C ASP A 87 12.93 -9.00 -18.93
N ASP A 88 12.82 -7.98 -18.08
CA ASP A 88 13.00 -6.57 -18.47
C ASP A 88 13.71 -5.69 -17.44
N TYR A 89 14.08 -6.24 -16.27
CA TYR A 89 14.72 -5.55 -15.13
C TYR A 89 13.84 -4.55 -14.39
N LEU A 90 12.62 -4.30 -14.87
CA LEU A 90 11.73 -3.31 -14.28
C LEU A 90 11.06 -3.89 -13.04
N PRO A 91 10.82 -3.07 -12.01
CA PRO A 91 10.09 -3.51 -10.84
C PRO A 91 8.58 -3.39 -11.00
N ASP A 92 7.87 -4.22 -10.25
CA ASP A 92 6.46 -4.10 -9.93
C ASP A 92 6.29 -4.04 -8.41
N PHE A 93 5.08 -3.72 -7.93
CA PHE A 93 4.76 -3.84 -6.52
C PHE A 93 4.88 -5.29 -6.05
N ALA A 94 5.55 -5.49 -4.92
CA ALA A 94 5.75 -6.82 -4.36
C ALA A 94 4.45 -7.38 -3.79
N MET A 95 3.69 -6.59 -3.02
CA MET A 95 2.49 -7.04 -2.31
C MET A 95 1.36 -7.52 -3.25
N ASN A 96 1.13 -6.81 -4.35
CA ASN A 96 0.05 -7.14 -5.27
C ASN A 96 0.41 -6.82 -6.71
N SER A 97 -0.26 -7.52 -7.63
CA SER A 97 -0.12 -7.30 -9.07
C SER A 97 -1.47 -6.98 -9.67
N GLU A 98 -1.54 -5.87 -10.40
CA GLU A 98 -2.75 -5.48 -11.13
C GLU A 98 -3.09 -6.54 -12.20
N THR A 99 -4.36 -6.90 -12.28
CA THR A 99 -4.87 -7.77 -13.32
C THR A 99 -6.29 -7.36 -13.72
N ARG A 100 -6.91 -8.15 -14.60
CA ARG A 100 -8.26 -7.92 -15.12
C ARG A 100 -9.13 -9.13 -14.81
N LYS A 101 -10.38 -8.88 -14.41
CA LYS A 101 -11.40 -9.94 -14.33
C LYS A 101 -12.49 -9.70 -15.36
N THR A 102 -12.99 -10.80 -15.91
CA THR A 102 -14.12 -10.77 -16.85
C THR A 102 -15.34 -10.17 -16.17
N PHE A 103 -15.92 -9.14 -16.80
CA PHE A 103 -17.16 -8.53 -16.34
C PHE A 103 -18.36 -9.28 -16.94
N LEU A 104 -19.19 -9.88 -16.08
CA LEU A 104 -20.31 -10.74 -16.46
C LEU A 104 -19.88 -11.89 -17.40
N PHE A 105 -20.16 -11.77 -18.71
CA PHE A 105 -19.84 -12.74 -19.77
C PHE A 105 -18.75 -12.23 -20.72
N GLY A 106 -18.05 -11.14 -20.38
CA GLY A 106 -16.89 -10.65 -21.13
C GLY A 106 -17.21 -10.21 -22.56
N GLU A 107 -16.49 -10.77 -23.53
CA GLU A 107 -16.70 -10.49 -24.96
C GLU A 107 -18.13 -10.85 -25.42
N ASP A 108 -18.74 -11.82 -24.76
CA ASP A 108 -20.06 -12.33 -25.08
C ASP A 108 -21.19 -11.59 -24.33
N ASN A 109 -20.89 -10.52 -23.59
CA ASN A 109 -21.89 -9.71 -22.87
C ASN A 109 -23.07 -9.34 -23.78
N ALA A 110 -22.78 -8.87 -24.98
CA ALA A 110 -23.78 -8.50 -25.97
C ALA A 110 -24.69 -9.66 -26.40
N LEU A 111 -24.11 -10.84 -26.55
CA LEU A 111 -24.82 -12.04 -27.00
C LEU A 111 -25.71 -12.57 -25.89
N TYR A 112 -25.15 -12.79 -24.69
CA TYR A 112 -25.89 -13.37 -23.57
C TYR A 112 -26.94 -12.43 -23.01
N LEU A 113 -26.61 -11.16 -22.76
CA LEU A 113 -27.60 -10.19 -22.26
C LEU A 113 -28.68 -9.88 -23.30
N GLY A 114 -28.31 -9.83 -24.58
CA GLY A 114 -29.27 -9.72 -25.68
C GLY A 114 -30.23 -10.91 -25.71
N ALA A 115 -29.72 -12.14 -25.66
CA ALA A 115 -30.55 -13.34 -25.65
C ALA A 115 -31.46 -13.42 -24.42
N MET A 116 -30.92 -13.18 -23.23
CA MET A 116 -31.68 -13.18 -21.96
C MET A 116 -32.80 -12.14 -21.98
N GLY A 117 -32.48 -10.91 -22.36
CA GLY A 117 -33.46 -9.83 -22.45
C GLY A 117 -34.53 -10.08 -23.49
N GLY A 118 -34.15 -10.63 -24.66
CA GLY A 118 -35.11 -11.02 -25.70
C GLY A 118 -36.07 -12.12 -25.24
N VAL A 119 -35.57 -13.14 -24.53
CA VAL A 119 -36.40 -14.19 -23.93
C VAL A 119 -37.32 -13.62 -22.86
N ALA A 120 -36.83 -12.75 -21.98
CA ALA A 120 -37.63 -12.13 -20.93
C ALA A 120 -38.81 -11.32 -21.51
N VAL A 121 -38.56 -10.52 -22.56
CA VAL A 121 -39.62 -9.78 -23.26
C VAL A 121 -40.59 -10.72 -23.95
N ALA A 122 -40.11 -11.78 -24.62
CA ALA A 122 -40.97 -12.76 -25.25
C ALA A 122 -41.90 -13.46 -24.23
N ILE A 123 -41.37 -13.85 -23.06
CA ILE A 123 -42.14 -14.44 -21.96
C ILE A 123 -43.20 -13.46 -21.46
N LEU A 124 -42.82 -12.20 -21.21
CA LEU A 124 -43.75 -11.17 -20.74
C LEU A 124 -44.91 -10.96 -21.72
N VAL A 125 -44.60 -10.87 -23.02
CA VAL A 125 -45.61 -10.73 -24.09
C VAL A 125 -46.51 -11.96 -24.17
N LEU A 126 -45.97 -13.17 -23.99
CA LEU A 126 -46.74 -14.40 -23.93
C LEU A 126 -47.69 -14.43 -22.72
N ILE A 127 -47.23 -14.00 -21.54
CA ILE A 127 -48.06 -13.89 -20.33
C ILE A 127 -49.23 -12.94 -20.58
N VAL A 128 -48.95 -11.74 -21.12
CA VAL A 128 -49.98 -10.76 -21.47
C VAL A 128 -50.96 -11.33 -22.51
N ALA A 129 -50.47 -12.01 -23.55
CA ALA A 129 -51.32 -12.61 -24.56
C ALA A 129 -52.18 -13.77 -24.02
N MET A 130 -51.67 -14.52 -23.04
CA MET A 130 -52.42 -15.57 -22.35
C MET A 130 -53.56 -14.96 -21.52
N LEU A 131 -53.28 -13.88 -20.77
CA LEU A 131 -54.30 -13.13 -20.01
C LEU A 131 -55.39 -12.56 -20.93
N LEU A 132 -55.00 -12.06 -22.11
CA LEU A 132 -55.92 -11.53 -23.12
C LEU A 132 -56.58 -12.60 -24.00
N ARG A 133 -56.31 -13.90 -23.76
CA ARG A 133 -56.80 -15.05 -24.55
C ARG A 133 -56.45 -14.99 -26.05
N LYS A 134 -55.42 -14.25 -26.46
CA LYS A 134 -54.97 -14.09 -27.87
C LYS A 134 -53.74 -14.95 -28.20
N ARG A 135 -53.76 -16.23 -27.86
CA ARG A 135 -52.56 -17.11 -27.84
C ARG A 135 -51.77 -17.20 -29.16
N LYS A 136 -52.44 -17.33 -30.31
CA LYS A 136 -51.75 -17.47 -31.61
C LYS A 136 -51.06 -16.19 -32.07
N MET A 137 -51.74 -15.05 -31.92
CA MET A 137 -51.18 -13.74 -32.27
C MET A 137 -50.12 -13.32 -31.24
N GLY A 138 -50.32 -13.66 -29.97
CA GLY A 138 -49.37 -13.45 -28.89
C GLY A 138 -48.02 -14.10 -29.13
N LEU A 139 -47.98 -15.32 -29.69
CA LEU A 139 -46.73 -16.01 -29.99
C LEU A 139 -45.91 -15.28 -31.05
N VAL A 140 -46.54 -14.83 -32.14
CA VAL A 140 -45.84 -14.08 -33.21
C VAL A 140 -45.31 -12.75 -32.67
N VAL A 141 -46.15 -12.01 -31.94
CA VAL A 141 -45.75 -10.74 -31.34
C VAL A 141 -44.63 -10.93 -30.31
N ALA A 142 -44.67 -12.00 -29.52
CA ALA A 142 -43.62 -12.32 -28.56
C ALA A 142 -42.27 -12.60 -29.22
N VAL A 143 -42.25 -13.35 -30.33
CA VAL A 143 -41.01 -13.62 -31.07
C VAL A 143 -40.44 -12.33 -31.67
N VAL A 144 -41.27 -11.52 -32.33
CA VAL A 144 -40.81 -10.28 -32.97
C VAL A 144 -40.28 -9.29 -31.92
N LEU A 145 -41.05 -9.04 -30.86
CA LEU A 145 -40.64 -8.12 -29.80
C LEU A 145 -39.44 -8.67 -29.01
N GLY A 146 -39.37 -9.98 -28.80
CA GLY A 146 -38.23 -10.62 -28.14
C GLY A 146 -36.94 -10.47 -28.96
N VAL A 147 -36.97 -10.73 -30.27
CA VAL A 147 -35.79 -10.54 -31.14
C VAL A 147 -35.37 -9.07 -31.19
N ALA A 148 -36.33 -8.15 -31.36
CA ALA A 148 -36.03 -6.71 -31.39
C ALA A 148 -35.43 -6.22 -30.06
N ALA A 149 -36.00 -6.64 -28.92
CA ALA A 149 -35.47 -6.34 -27.60
C ALA A 149 -34.07 -6.92 -27.40
N GLY A 150 -33.82 -8.15 -27.87
CA GLY A 150 -32.51 -8.78 -27.75
C GLY A 150 -31.42 -8.09 -28.58
N ILE A 151 -31.73 -7.68 -29.81
CA ILE A 151 -30.79 -6.88 -30.63
C ILE A 151 -30.52 -5.53 -29.94
N GLY A 152 -31.56 -4.86 -29.45
CA GLY A 152 -31.44 -3.59 -28.74
C GLY A 152 -30.56 -3.69 -27.49
N LEU A 153 -30.82 -4.67 -26.62
CA LEU A 153 -30.04 -4.90 -25.40
C LEU A 153 -28.60 -5.33 -25.70
N GLY A 154 -28.38 -6.14 -26.75
CA GLY A 154 -27.04 -6.48 -27.19
C GLY A 154 -26.24 -5.25 -27.65
N ALA A 155 -26.85 -4.33 -28.39
CA ALA A 155 -26.21 -3.08 -28.80
C ALA A 155 -25.89 -2.15 -27.61
N VAL A 156 -26.82 -2.02 -26.66
CA VAL A 156 -26.60 -1.27 -25.41
C VAL A 156 -25.43 -1.88 -24.62
N SER A 157 -25.44 -3.21 -24.44
CA SER A 157 -24.37 -3.91 -23.73
C SER A 157 -22.99 -3.67 -24.36
N ARG A 158 -22.84 -3.72 -25.68
CA ARG A 158 -21.55 -3.43 -26.35
C ARG A 158 -21.05 -2.01 -26.14
N THR A 159 -21.97 -1.08 -25.96
CA THR A 159 -21.64 0.35 -25.91
C THR A 159 -21.30 0.78 -24.48
N TYR A 160 -22.00 0.24 -23.49
CA TYR A 160 -22.02 0.78 -22.14
C TYR A 160 -21.47 -0.16 -21.06
N LEU A 161 -21.31 -1.45 -21.34
CA LEU A 161 -20.71 -2.39 -20.40
C LEU A 161 -19.27 -2.71 -20.80
N PRO A 162 -18.35 -2.77 -19.84
CA PRO A 162 -17.00 -3.20 -20.12
C PRO A 162 -16.98 -4.72 -20.36
N ARG A 163 -15.91 -5.20 -21.01
CA ARG A 163 -15.64 -6.65 -21.09
C ARG A 163 -14.90 -7.15 -19.86
N GLU A 164 -14.02 -6.31 -19.33
CA GLU A 164 -13.16 -6.61 -18.19
C GLU A 164 -13.13 -5.41 -17.26
N VAL A 165 -12.95 -5.67 -15.97
CA VAL A 165 -12.76 -4.64 -14.94
C VAL A 165 -11.46 -4.87 -14.18
N PRO A 166 -10.88 -3.83 -13.56
CA PRO A 166 -9.65 -3.96 -12.81
C PRO A 166 -9.86 -4.89 -11.61
N THR A 167 -8.83 -5.63 -11.26
CA THR A 167 -8.70 -6.35 -9.98
C THR A 167 -7.20 -6.51 -9.69
N ALA A 168 -6.85 -7.22 -8.64
CA ALA A 168 -5.47 -7.50 -8.30
C ALA A 168 -5.31 -8.95 -7.82
N ILE A 169 -4.06 -9.41 -7.82
CA ILE A 169 -3.64 -10.64 -7.16
C ILE A 169 -2.80 -10.24 -5.97
N ASN A 170 -3.12 -10.75 -4.79
CA ASN A 170 -2.22 -10.69 -3.65
C ASN A 170 -1.07 -11.67 -3.89
N ASN A 171 0.17 -11.18 -3.92
CA ASN A 171 1.34 -12.00 -4.25
C ASN A 171 1.86 -12.81 -3.06
N ARG A 172 1.40 -12.50 -1.84
CA ARG A 172 1.78 -13.20 -0.62
C ARG A 172 1.41 -14.69 -0.74
N GLN A 173 2.39 -15.55 -0.48
CA GLN A 173 2.21 -16.99 -0.39
C GLN A 173 1.91 -17.41 1.06
N GLY A 174 1.29 -18.59 1.21
CA GLY A 174 0.92 -19.17 2.50
C GLY A 174 -0.51 -18.85 2.95
N ASP A 175 -1.08 -19.76 3.75
CA ASP A 175 -2.39 -19.57 4.38
C ASP A 175 -2.28 -18.64 5.57
N THR A 176 -3.24 -17.72 5.72
CA THR A 176 -3.24 -16.78 6.84
C THR A 176 -3.94 -17.35 8.06
N PHE A 177 -3.51 -16.96 9.26
CA PHE A 177 -4.14 -17.44 10.48
C PHE A 177 -5.61 -17.04 10.58
N TRP A 178 -6.02 -15.90 10.04
CA TRP A 178 -7.42 -15.50 10.03
C TRP A 178 -8.27 -16.32 9.06
N LYS A 179 -7.70 -16.72 7.92
CA LYS A 179 -8.38 -17.64 7.01
C LYS A 179 -8.51 -19.01 7.65
N LEU A 180 -7.44 -19.54 8.24
CA LEU A 180 -7.45 -20.82 8.94
C LEU A 180 -8.43 -20.82 10.13
N ALA A 181 -8.50 -19.71 10.88
CA ALA A 181 -9.48 -19.53 11.94
C ALA A 181 -10.92 -19.51 11.39
N SER A 182 -11.18 -18.75 10.33
CA SER A 182 -12.49 -18.70 9.67
C SER A 182 -12.91 -20.06 9.12
N ASP A 183 -12.01 -20.79 8.46
CA ASP A 183 -12.27 -22.13 7.91
C ASP A 183 -12.55 -23.14 9.06
N ALA A 184 -12.02 -22.89 10.26
CA ALA A 184 -12.32 -23.65 11.49
C ALA A 184 -13.61 -23.17 12.21
N GLY A 185 -14.37 -22.25 11.63
CA GLY A 185 -15.63 -21.74 12.17
C GLY A 185 -15.48 -20.68 13.25
N LYS A 186 -14.34 -19.97 13.31
CA LYS A 186 -14.13 -18.83 14.20
C LYS A 186 -14.55 -17.55 13.51
N ARG A 187 -15.27 -16.67 14.21
CA ARG A 187 -15.61 -15.35 13.68
C ARG A 187 -14.39 -14.43 13.71
N ALA A 188 -13.83 -14.11 12.54
CA ALA A 188 -12.65 -13.27 12.40
C ALA A 188 -13.00 -11.86 11.89
N THR A 189 -12.44 -10.81 12.52
CA THR A 189 -12.54 -9.43 12.03
C THR A 189 -11.14 -8.85 11.88
N ILE A 190 -10.75 -8.53 10.64
CA ILE A 190 -9.41 -8.09 10.29
C ILE A 190 -9.47 -6.68 9.70
N ILE A 191 -8.80 -5.72 10.33
CA ILE A 191 -8.89 -4.32 9.96
C ILE A 191 -7.48 -3.79 9.70
N ARG A 192 -7.25 -3.33 8.47
CA ARG A 192 -6.08 -2.52 8.09
C ARG A 192 -4.73 -3.23 8.21
N VAL A 193 -4.69 -4.57 8.22
CA VAL A 193 -3.42 -5.32 8.21
C VAL A 193 -2.71 -5.12 6.86
N PRO A 194 -1.42 -4.75 6.81
CA PRO A 194 -0.65 -4.66 5.56
C PRO A 194 -0.64 -5.96 4.74
N ALA A 195 -0.42 -5.84 3.42
CA ALA A 195 -0.35 -6.97 2.48
C ALA A 195 -1.63 -7.85 2.44
N THR A 196 -2.80 -7.23 2.61
CA THR A 196 -4.12 -7.88 2.58
C THR A 196 -5.02 -7.42 1.42
N PHE A 197 -4.45 -6.82 0.38
CA PHE A 197 -5.20 -6.42 -0.82
C PHE A 197 -4.91 -7.37 -2.00
N PRO A 198 -5.95 -7.90 -2.67
CA PRO A 198 -7.37 -7.84 -2.31
C PRO A 198 -7.70 -8.49 -0.97
N ALA A 199 -8.81 -8.06 -0.35
CA ALA A 199 -9.29 -8.59 0.92
C ALA A 199 -9.58 -10.10 0.82
N ASP A 200 -9.11 -10.88 1.79
CA ASP A 200 -9.37 -12.32 1.83
C ASP A 200 -10.87 -12.59 2.06
N PRO A 201 -11.48 -13.55 1.34
CA PRO A 201 -12.81 -14.05 1.66
C PRO A 201 -12.79 -14.83 2.98
N LEU A 202 -13.61 -14.41 3.94
CA LEU A 202 -13.82 -15.10 5.22
C LEU A 202 -15.25 -15.66 5.26
N ASP A 203 -15.39 -16.94 5.63
CA ASP A 203 -16.68 -17.64 5.69
C ASP A 203 -17.58 -17.10 6.82
N ASP A 204 -17.01 -16.83 8.00
CA ASP A 204 -17.68 -16.15 9.12
C ASP A 204 -16.75 -15.05 9.64
N GLY A 205 -16.99 -13.82 9.20
CA GLY A 205 -16.11 -12.71 9.52
C GLY A 205 -16.17 -11.57 8.52
N ALA A 206 -15.25 -10.63 8.70
CA ALA A 206 -15.10 -9.51 7.80
C ALA A 206 -13.65 -8.99 7.77
N MET A 207 -13.26 -8.42 6.64
CA MET A 207 -11.95 -7.83 6.41
C MET A 207 -12.08 -6.46 5.75
N LEU A 208 -11.32 -5.49 6.26
CA LEU A 208 -10.96 -4.26 5.56
C LEU A 208 -9.45 -4.27 5.32
N SER A 209 -9.02 -4.25 4.06
CA SER A 209 -7.60 -4.33 3.71
C SER A 209 -6.78 -3.12 4.22
N GLY A 210 -5.49 -3.35 4.47
CA GLY A 210 -4.52 -2.33 4.87
C GLY A 210 -3.65 -1.83 3.72
N LEU A 211 -2.37 -1.59 4.04
CA LEU A 211 -1.35 -1.21 3.07
C LEU A 211 -1.34 -2.16 1.86
N GLY A 212 -1.35 -1.58 0.66
CA GLY A 212 -1.47 -2.30 -0.61
C GLY A 212 -2.72 -1.90 -1.42
N VAL A 213 -3.78 -1.39 -0.76
CA VAL A 213 -4.93 -0.81 -1.46
C VAL A 213 -4.53 0.51 -2.15
N PRO A 214 -4.70 0.64 -3.48
CA PRO A 214 -4.34 1.85 -4.21
C PRO A 214 -5.38 2.97 -4.02
N ASP A 215 -5.00 4.22 -4.32
CA ASP A 215 -5.96 5.30 -4.54
C ASP A 215 -6.72 5.08 -5.86
N MET A 216 -7.76 5.89 -6.11
CA MET A 216 -8.56 5.76 -7.33
C MET A 216 -7.74 5.96 -8.62
N ARG A 217 -6.61 6.67 -8.55
CA ARG A 217 -5.71 6.88 -9.69
C ARG A 217 -4.75 5.70 -9.89
N GLY A 218 -4.78 4.69 -9.02
CA GLY A 218 -3.89 3.55 -9.06
C GLY A 218 -2.53 3.81 -8.40
N ARG A 219 -2.38 4.90 -7.63
CA ARG A 219 -1.15 5.27 -6.92
C ARG A 219 -1.22 4.91 -5.43
N ILE A 220 -0.14 5.14 -4.69
CA ILE A 220 0.04 4.77 -3.27
C ILE A 220 -0.21 5.95 -2.32
N GLY A 221 -1.32 6.66 -2.52
CA GLY A 221 -1.72 7.75 -1.64
C GLY A 221 -1.12 9.07 -2.03
N THR A 222 -1.07 9.33 -3.32
CA THR A 222 -0.59 10.59 -3.87
C THR A 222 -1.61 11.69 -3.56
N PRO A 223 -1.26 12.78 -2.88
CA PRO A 223 -2.12 13.96 -2.78
C PRO A 223 -2.00 14.84 -4.04
N SER A 224 -2.80 15.91 -4.10
CA SER A 224 -2.69 16.94 -5.15
C SER A 224 -2.46 18.32 -4.55
N PHE A 225 -1.56 19.10 -5.14
CA PHE A 225 -1.23 20.46 -4.73
C PHE A 225 -1.55 21.43 -5.85
N TYR A 226 -2.34 22.44 -5.54
CA TYR A 226 -2.63 23.55 -6.44
C TYR A 226 -1.84 24.76 -5.98
N THR A 227 -0.94 25.26 -6.82
CA THR A 227 -0.07 26.39 -6.47
C THR A 227 0.01 27.44 -7.56
N SER A 228 0.02 28.73 -7.18
CA SER A 228 0.33 29.81 -8.11
C SER A 228 1.84 30.04 -8.35
N ASP A 229 2.73 29.36 -7.62
CA ASP A 229 4.17 29.45 -7.88
C ASP A 229 4.56 28.69 -9.15
N ARG A 230 5.01 29.43 -10.17
CA ARG A 230 5.41 28.88 -11.48
C ARG A 230 6.90 28.55 -11.56
N ARG A 231 7.67 28.86 -10.51
CA ARG A 231 9.12 28.59 -10.47
C ARG A 231 9.43 27.20 -9.95
N TYR A 232 8.45 26.51 -9.39
CA TYR A 232 8.66 25.20 -8.79
C TYR A 232 8.77 24.12 -9.88
N ASP A 233 9.84 23.33 -9.80
CA ASP A 233 10.10 22.22 -10.70
C ASP A 233 9.73 20.89 -10.02
N PRO A 234 8.71 20.15 -10.53
CA PRO A 234 8.41 18.81 -10.04
C PRO A 234 9.53 17.79 -10.32
N GLY A 235 10.63 18.16 -10.98
CA GLY A 235 11.76 17.28 -11.30
C GLY A 235 12.49 16.63 -10.10
N ASP A 236 12.24 17.09 -8.86
CA ASP A 236 12.76 16.45 -7.62
C ASP A 236 11.70 15.57 -6.91
N ASN A 237 10.59 15.28 -7.59
CA ASN A 237 9.45 14.54 -7.05
C ASN A 237 9.68 13.01 -7.07
N GLU A 238 10.65 12.57 -6.27
CA GLU A 238 10.88 11.14 -5.98
C GLU A 238 9.66 10.49 -5.29
N PHE A 239 8.66 11.26 -4.84
CA PHE A 239 7.54 10.81 -3.99
C PHE A 239 6.15 10.92 -4.63
N SER A 240 6.05 11.11 -5.95
CA SER A 240 4.79 11.09 -6.68
C SER A 240 3.71 11.99 -6.07
N LEU A 241 3.95 13.31 -5.97
CA LEU A 241 2.90 14.31 -5.77
C LEU A 241 2.26 14.72 -7.10
N GLU A 242 0.96 15.03 -7.11
CA GLU A 242 0.31 15.67 -8.27
C GLU A 242 0.35 17.19 -8.11
N LEU A 243 1.15 17.90 -8.91
CA LEU A 243 1.26 19.35 -8.87
C LEU A 243 0.46 20.02 -9.99
N ILE A 244 -0.45 20.91 -9.63
CA ILE A 244 -1.29 21.69 -10.54
C ILE A 244 -0.93 23.17 -10.43
N ALA A 245 -0.25 23.70 -11.44
CA ALA A 245 0.07 25.12 -11.52
C ALA A 245 -1.19 25.94 -11.84
N LEU A 246 -1.49 26.93 -11.00
CA LEU A 246 -2.59 27.87 -11.17
C LEU A 246 -2.15 29.08 -11.99
N PRO A 247 -2.99 29.56 -12.93
CA PRO A 247 -2.66 30.69 -13.80
C PRO A 247 -2.68 32.05 -13.08
N ALA A 248 -3.31 32.12 -11.90
CA ALA A 248 -3.44 33.31 -11.08
C ALA A 248 -3.47 32.95 -9.59
N ARG A 249 -3.14 33.92 -8.73
CA ARG A 249 -3.24 33.79 -7.26
C ARG A 249 -4.63 34.18 -6.72
N ARG A 250 -5.37 35.01 -7.45
CA ARG A 250 -6.65 35.62 -7.02
C ARG A 250 -7.67 35.59 -8.15
N GLY A 251 -8.93 35.80 -7.78
CA GLY A 251 -10.07 35.79 -8.69
C GLY A 251 -10.62 34.38 -8.90
N SER A 252 -11.49 34.24 -9.90
CA SER A 252 -12.01 32.94 -10.32
C SER A 252 -11.01 32.24 -11.25
N ILE A 253 -10.64 31.02 -10.89
CA ILE A 253 -9.65 30.19 -11.57
C ILE A 253 -10.34 28.88 -11.94
N GLU A 254 -10.44 28.62 -13.23
CA GLU A 254 -10.91 27.33 -13.74
C GLU A 254 -9.73 26.36 -13.86
N THR A 255 -9.89 25.18 -13.26
CA THR A 255 -8.91 24.10 -13.30
C THR A 255 -9.65 22.75 -13.24
N ARG A 256 -8.95 21.68 -12.84
CA ARG A 256 -9.50 20.33 -12.74
C ARG A 256 -8.96 19.61 -11.52
N LEU A 257 -9.78 18.72 -10.98
CA LEU A 257 -9.29 17.60 -10.18
C LEU A 257 -8.86 16.48 -11.12
N VAL A 258 -7.65 15.98 -10.94
CA VAL A 258 -7.13 14.83 -11.69
C VAL A 258 -7.82 13.57 -11.22
N GLY A 259 -8.61 12.96 -12.09
CA GLY A 259 -9.39 11.77 -11.77
C GLY A 259 -8.72 10.45 -12.17
N PRO A 260 -9.41 9.32 -11.97
CA PRO A 260 -8.90 8.00 -12.31
C PRO A 260 -8.75 7.79 -13.82
N LEU A 261 -7.86 6.87 -14.21
CA LEU A 261 -7.80 6.38 -15.58
C LEU A 261 -9.05 5.57 -15.92
N ASN A 262 -9.59 5.76 -17.12
CA ASN A 262 -10.74 5.03 -17.63
C ASN A 262 -10.32 3.65 -18.17
N LYS A 263 -9.72 2.82 -17.31
CA LYS A 263 -9.10 1.56 -17.73
C LYS A 263 -10.05 0.65 -18.52
N PRO A 264 -11.29 0.37 -18.05
CA PRO A 264 -12.18 -0.60 -18.70
C PRO A 264 -12.68 -0.19 -20.10
N PHE A 265 -12.82 1.11 -20.34
CA PHE A 265 -13.39 1.62 -21.59
C PHE A 265 -12.35 2.28 -22.50
N TYR A 266 -11.13 2.51 -22.01
CA TYR A 266 -10.06 3.13 -22.79
C TYR A 266 -8.82 2.26 -22.86
N GLU A 267 -8.10 2.08 -21.75
CA GLU A 267 -6.80 1.41 -21.74
C GLU A 267 -6.90 -0.07 -22.17
N TYR A 268 -7.88 -0.79 -21.64
CA TYR A 268 -8.08 -2.21 -21.96
C TYR A 268 -8.58 -2.39 -23.40
N GLU A 269 -9.33 -1.41 -23.92
CA GLU A 269 -9.77 -1.38 -25.32
C GLU A 269 -8.58 -1.15 -26.26
N VAL A 270 -7.65 -0.24 -25.92
CA VAL A 270 -6.40 -0.02 -26.67
C VAL A 270 -5.56 -1.29 -26.72
N ASP A 271 -5.33 -1.94 -25.58
CA ASP A 271 -4.55 -3.19 -25.56
C ASP A 271 -5.19 -4.28 -26.41
N ARG A 272 -6.52 -4.40 -26.39
CA ARG A 272 -7.21 -5.37 -27.23
C ARG A 272 -7.13 -5.02 -28.72
N MET A 273 -7.36 -3.76 -29.09
CA MET A 273 -7.27 -3.30 -30.49
C MET A 273 -5.88 -3.52 -31.08
N THR A 274 -4.86 -3.57 -30.22
CA THR A 274 -3.45 -3.71 -30.61
C THR A 274 -2.86 -5.08 -30.33
N ALA A 275 -3.64 -6.03 -29.79
CA ALA A 275 -3.15 -7.34 -29.37
C ALA A 275 -2.53 -8.20 -30.50
N ALA A 276 -2.91 -7.93 -31.76
CA ALA A 276 -2.37 -8.62 -32.94
C ALA A 276 -1.22 -7.86 -33.62
N ALA A 277 -0.84 -6.66 -33.14
CA ALA A 277 0.21 -5.86 -33.73
C ALA A 277 1.60 -6.47 -33.42
N SER A 278 2.50 -6.44 -34.39
CA SER A 278 3.90 -6.80 -34.15
C SER A 278 4.61 -5.73 -33.29
N PRO A 279 5.74 -6.04 -32.62
CA PRO A 279 6.47 -5.06 -31.83
C PRO A 279 6.86 -3.79 -32.59
N GLU A 280 7.11 -3.90 -33.91
CA GLU A 280 7.47 -2.78 -34.79
C GLU A 280 6.26 -1.88 -35.11
N GLU A 281 5.05 -2.44 -35.13
CA GLU A 281 3.80 -1.75 -35.47
C GLU A 281 3.04 -1.24 -34.23
N LEU A 282 3.38 -1.75 -33.04
CA LEU A 282 2.60 -1.55 -31.80
C LEU A 282 2.39 -0.07 -31.46
N SER A 283 3.40 0.78 -31.67
CA SER A 283 3.31 2.21 -31.39
C SER A 283 2.27 2.90 -32.28
N ASP A 284 2.31 2.65 -33.59
CA ASP A 284 1.36 3.24 -34.53
C ASP A 284 -0.05 2.68 -34.30
N ALA A 285 -0.18 1.37 -34.06
CA ALA A 285 -1.45 0.73 -33.74
C ALA A 285 -2.09 1.31 -32.47
N ARG A 286 -1.28 1.55 -31.41
CA ARG A 286 -1.76 2.19 -30.17
C ARG A 286 -2.21 3.62 -30.40
N ARG A 287 -1.49 4.39 -31.23
CA ARG A 287 -1.89 5.75 -31.61
C ARG A 287 -3.25 5.75 -32.30
N ASP A 288 -3.42 4.88 -33.30
CA ASP A 288 -4.66 4.83 -34.09
C ASP A 288 -5.85 4.36 -33.23
N ALA A 289 -5.63 3.39 -32.33
CA ALA A 289 -6.65 2.93 -31.39
C ALA A 289 -7.10 4.04 -30.42
N ARG A 290 -6.15 4.84 -29.90
CA ARG A 290 -6.45 5.99 -29.02
C ARG A 290 -7.28 7.05 -29.75
N LEU A 291 -6.89 7.39 -30.99
CA LEU A 291 -7.63 8.35 -31.82
C LEU A 291 -9.08 7.88 -32.07
N GLU A 292 -9.29 6.59 -32.34
CA GLU A 292 -10.64 6.05 -32.53
C GLU A 292 -11.52 6.20 -31.26
N LEU A 293 -10.95 5.92 -30.08
CA LEU A 293 -11.66 6.05 -28.81
C LEU A 293 -11.96 7.52 -28.47
N ASP A 294 -11.01 8.41 -28.74
CA ASP A 294 -11.18 9.86 -28.58
C ASP A 294 -12.30 10.40 -29.49
N ASP A 295 -12.33 9.97 -30.76
CA ASP A 295 -13.39 10.34 -31.74
C ASP A 295 -14.78 9.85 -31.31
N ARG A 296 -14.84 8.75 -30.55
CA ARG A 296 -16.06 8.22 -29.92
C ARG A 296 -16.44 8.95 -28.63
N GLY A 297 -15.62 9.91 -28.19
CA GLY A 297 -15.83 10.68 -26.96
C GLY A 297 -15.51 9.90 -25.68
N ILE A 298 -14.80 8.78 -25.77
CA ILE A 298 -14.39 8.00 -24.60
C ILE A 298 -13.09 8.60 -24.09
N LYS A 299 -13.12 9.17 -22.88
CA LYS A 299 -11.94 9.81 -22.29
C LYS A 299 -11.01 8.77 -21.68
N SER A 300 -9.70 8.99 -21.82
CA SER A 300 -8.65 8.19 -21.17
C SER A 300 -8.58 8.40 -19.66
N ARG A 301 -8.95 9.59 -19.19
CA ARG A 301 -8.96 9.97 -17.76
C ARG A 301 -10.26 10.69 -17.42
N LEU A 302 -10.81 10.38 -16.26
CA LEU A 302 -12.09 10.89 -15.79
C LEU A 302 -11.88 12.12 -14.89
N ASP A 303 -11.37 13.22 -15.45
CA ASP A 303 -11.16 14.45 -14.69
C ASP A 303 -12.48 15.15 -14.34
N LEU A 304 -12.52 15.83 -13.18
CA LEU A 304 -13.64 16.66 -12.77
C LEU A 304 -13.29 18.16 -12.87
N PRO A 305 -14.21 19.01 -13.37
CA PRO A 305 -13.99 20.45 -13.37
C PRO A 305 -13.94 20.97 -11.92
N LEU A 306 -12.96 21.84 -11.65
CA LEU A 306 -12.78 22.48 -10.36
C LEU A 306 -12.68 23.99 -10.59
N THR A 307 -13.54 24.76 -9.93
CA THR A 307 -13.44 26.22 -9.90
C THR A 307 -12.92 26.66 -8.53
N ILE A 308 -11.88 27.48 -8.53
CA ILE A 308 -11.28 28.07 -7.33
C ILE A 308 -11.50 29.58 -7.37
N GLU A 309 -12.26 30.11 -6.42
CA GLU A 309 -12.44 31.55 -6.23
C GLU A 309 -11.59 32.02 -5.05
N ALA A 310 -10.43 32.59 -5.35
CA ALA A 310 -9.48 33.06 -4.36
C ALA A 310 -9.62 34.57 -4.10
N THR A 311 -9.83 34.93 -2.84
CA THR A 311 -9.83 36.31 -2.34
C THR A 311 -8.57 36.60 -1.52
N ASP A 312 -8.53 37.76 -0.88
CA ASP A 312 -7.44 38.17 0.00
C ASP A 312 -7.40 37.38 1.32
N SER A 313 -8.51 36.74 1.69
CA SER A 313 -8.68 36.10 3.00
C SER A 313 -9.22 34.67 2.96
N THR A 314 -9.80 34.26 1.84
CA THR A 314 -10.46 32.95 1.70
C THR A 314 -10.32 32.38 0.30
N VAL A 315 -10.47 31.06 0.19
CA VAL A 315 -10.69 30.35 -1.07
C VAL A 315 -12.05 29.69 -1.03
N THR A 316 -12.83 29.83 -2.10
CA THR A 316 -14.02 29.00 -2.31
C THR A 316 -13.73 27.99 -3.41
N VAL A 317 -13.88 26.71 -3.11
CA VAL A 317 -13.77 25.61 -4.08
C VAL A 317 -15.16 25.18 -4.51
N GLU A 318 -15.36 24.97 -5.80
CA GLU A 318 -16.56 24.38 -6.38
C GLU A 318 -16.17 23.13 -7.19
N LEU A 319 -16.64 21.97 -6.73
CA LEU A 319 -16.28 20.66 -7.26
C LEU A 319 -17.45 19.70 -7.07
N GLY A 320 -17.80 18.94 -8.10
CA GLY A 320 -18.88 17.93 -8.01
C GLY A 320 -20.25 18.52 -7.66
N GLY A 321 -20.50 19.79 -8.00
CA GLY A 321 -21.74 20.50 -7.63
C GLY A 321 -21.82 20.94 -6.17
N ARG A 322 -20.78 20.67 -5.36
CA ARG A 322 -20.61 21.16 -4.00
C ARG A 322 -19.71 22.39 -4.01
N ARG A 323 -20.01 23.35 -3.13
CA ARG A 323 -19.25 24.59 -2.97
C ARG A 323 -18.91 24.82 -1.51
N GLU A 324 -17.65 25.11 -1.21
CA GLU A 324 -17.16 25.29 0.16
C GLU A 324 -16.10 26.38 0.26
N THR A 325 -16.16 27.20 1.30
CA THR A 325 -15.24 28.33 1.53
C THR A 325 -14.34 28.03 2.70
N LEU A 326 -13.03 28.17 2.50
CA LEU A 326 -11.97 27.88 3.47
C LEU A 326 -11.17 29.14 3.80
N GLN A 327 -10.80 29.28 5.06
CA GLN A 327 -9.74 30.16 5.54
C GLN A 327 -8.41 29.39 5.61
N VAL A 328 -7.31 30.13 5.72
CA VAL A 328 -5.98 29.53 5.85
C VAL A 328 -5.92 28.64 7.08
N GLY A 329 -5.46 27.40 6.90
CA GLY A 329 -5.42 26.35 7.92
C GLY A 329 -6.68 25.50 8.01
N GLU A 330 -7.79 25.90 7.38
CA GLU A 330 -9.05 25.14 7.44
C GLU A 330 -9.06 23.96 6.46
N TRP A 331 -9.55 22.83 6.95
CA TRP A 331 -9.95 21.69 6.13
C TRP A 331 -11.40 21.85 5.68
N SER A 332 -11.69 21.40 4.47
CA SER A 332 -13.07 21.17 4.07
C SER A 332 -13.65 19.94 4.77
N GLU A 333 -14.97 19.79 4.69
CA GLU A 333 -15.63 18.49 4.83
C GLU A 333 -15.31 17.56 3.63
N TRP A 334 -15.77 16.30 3.69
CA TRP A 334 -15.59 15.35 2.58
C TRP A 334 -16.33 15.79 1.31
N PHE A 335 -15.61 15.80 0.19
CA PHE A 335 -16.21 15.84 -1.14
C PHE A 335 -16.46 14.42 -1.62
N GLU A 336 -17.73 14.06 -1.82
CA GLU A 336 -18.15 12.86 -2.53
C GLU A 336 -18.24 13.17 -4.02
N LEU A 337 -17.50 12.42 -4.84
CA LEU A 337 -17.17 12.79 -6.21
C LEU A 337 -17.55 11.68 -7.18
N ASP A 338 -18.64 11.88 -7.92
CA ASP A 338 -19.06 10.97 -8.99
C ASP A 338 -18.27 11.22 -10.27
N PHE A 339 -17.46 10.25 -10.68
CA PHE A 339 -16.67 10.31 -11.90
C PHE A 339 -17.50 9.81 -13.09
N PRO A 340 -17.75 10.64 -14.12
CA PRO A 340 -18.63 10.28 -15.22
C PRO A 340 -17.96 9.26 -16.13
N VAL A 341 -18.43 8.02 -16.11
CA VAL A 341 -17.92 6.92 -16.95
C VAL A 341 -18.76 6.82 -18.22
N ASN A 342 -20.05 6.54 -18.07
CA ASN A 342 -21.05 6.52 -19.14
C ASN A 342 -22.48 6.42 -18.56
N ALA A 343 -23.48 6.76 -19.37
CA ALA A 343 -24.88 6.86 -18.92
C ALA A 343 -25.48 5.62 -18.24
N LEU A 344 -24.93 4.42 -18.45
CA LEU A 344 -25.40 3.20 -17.79
C LEU A 344 -24.68 2.96 -16.47
N VAL A 345 -23.35 3.03 -16.48
CA VAL A 345 -22.51 2.85 -15.29
C VAL A 345 -22.89 3.89 -14.23
N ASP A 346 -22.97 5.16 -14.64
CA ASP A 346 -23.29 6.30 -13.76
C ASP A 346 -24.66 6.17 -13.09
N ARG A 347 -25.57 5.34 -13.64
CA ARG A 347 -26.91 5.12 -13.10
C ARG A 347 -27.03 3.87 -12.23
N LEU A 348 -26.23 2.83 -12.50
CA LEU A 348 -26.35 1.54 -11.84
C LEU A 348 -25.32 1.33 -10.73
N SER A 349 -24.10 1.83 -10.92
CA SER A 349 -22.99 1.68 -9.98
C SER A 349 -21.99 2.81 -10.28
N PRO A 350 -22.25 4.03 -9.78
CA PRO A 350 -21.38 5.17 -10.03
C PRO A 350 -19.98 4.92 -9.46
N LEU A 351 -18.97 5.43 -10.18
CA LEU A 351 -17.61 5.44 -9.69
C LEU A 351 -17.45 6.66 -8.78
N THR A 352 -17.63 6.46 -7.47
CA THR A 352 -17.65 7.54 -6.48
C THR A 352 -16.37 7.54 -5.65
N GLY A 353 -15.74 8.72 -5.57
CA GLY A 353 -14.55 8.97 -4.78
C GLY A 353 -14.74 9.91 -3.61
N LEU A 354 -13.71 10.02 -2.79
CA LEU A 354 -13.65 10.85 -1.59
C LEU A 354 -12.34 11.63 -1.51
N GLY A 355 -12.43 12.91 -1.16
CA GLY A 355 -11.27 13.71 -0.81
C GLY A 355 -11.63 14.97 -0.03
N LYS A 356 -10.61 15.60 0.55
CA LYS A 356 -10.73 16.84 1.32
C LYS A 356 -9.74 17.88 0.83
N PHE A 357 -10.13 19.14 0.86
CA PHE A 357 -9.23 20.26 0.64
C PHE A 357 -8.68 20.78 1.98
N LYS A 358 -7.46 21.32 1.95
CA LYS A 358 -6.95 22.21 3.01
C LYS A 358 -6.34 23.45 2.37
N LEU A 359 -6.77 24.63 2.79
CA LEU A 359 -6.12 25.87 2.36
C LEU A 359 -4.86 26.07 3.19
N LEU A 360 -3.68 25.95 2.56
CA LEU A 360 -2.40 26.06 3.26
C LEU A 360 -1.94 27.51 3.36
N GLN A 361 -2.09 28.27 2.28
CA GLN A 361 -1.57 29.63 2.21
C GLN A 361 -2.28 30.44 1.11
N LEU A 362 -2.33 31.77 1.28
CA LEU A 362 -2.79 32.73 0.27
C LEU A 362 -1.68 33.66 -0.25
N GLU A 363 -0.66 33.92 0.58
CA GLU A 363 0.46 34.82 0.29
C GLU A 363 1.79 34.23 0.82
N PRO A 364 2.91 34.35 0.07
CA PRO A 364 3.05 35.07 -1.20
C PRO A 364 2.37 34.40 -2.40
N GLU A 365 2.16 33.09 -2.34
CA GLU A 365 1.51 32.27 -3.36
C GLU A 365 0.30 31.55 -2.76
N LEU A 366 -0.72 31.32 -3.59
CA LEU A 366 -1.87 30.50 -3.23
C LEU A 366 -1.44 29.04 -3.23
N GLU A 367 -1.64 28.35 -2.10
CA GLU A 367 -1.36 26.93 -1.95
C GLU A 367 -2.58 26.23 -1.36
N LEU A 368 -3.13 25.29 -2.14
CA LEU A 368 -4.29 24.50 -1.77
C LEU A 368 -3.95 23.02 -1.90
N TYR A 369 -4.10 22.30 -0.80
CA TYR A 369 -3.92 20.86 -0.72
C TYR A 369 -5.24 20.15 -1.02
N PHE A 370 -5.17 19.02 -1.72
CA PHE A 370 -6.24 18.04 -1.82
C PHE A 370 -5.69 16.67 -1.43
N SER A 371 -6.38 16.00 -0.51
CA SER A 371 -5.99 14.68 -0.03
C SER A 371 -5.93 13.64 -1.16
N PRO A 372 -5.26 12.50 -0.97
CA PRO A 372 -5.35 11.39 -1.91
C PRO A 372 -6.81 11.01 -2.18
N LEU A 373 -7.09 10.66 -3.44
CA LEU A 373 -8.45 10.36 -3.90
C LEU A 373 -8.83 8.93 -3.49
N ASN A 374 -9.61 8.82 -2.42
CA ASN A 374 -10.06 7.55 -1.86
C ASN A 374 -11.26 7.02 -2.64
N PHE A 375 -11.44 5.70 -2.69
CA PHE A 375 -12.73 5.13 -3.08
C PHE A 375 -13.76 5.44 -1.99
N HIS A 376 -14.98 5.78 -2.37
CA HIS A 376 -16.08 5.81 -1.41
C HIS A 376 -16.25 4.40 -0.78
N PRO A 377 -16.53 4.25 0.53
CA PRO A 377 -16.75 2.94 1.16
C PRO A 377 -17.81 2.08 0.46
N ASP A 378 -18.81 2.73 -0.12
CA ASP A 378 -19.90 2.07 -0.87
C ASP A 378 -19.56 1.83 -2.36
N CYS A 379 -18.35 2.22 -2.81
CA CYS A 379 -17.89 2.04 -4.19
C CYS A 379 -16.96 0.82 -4.31
N HIS A 380 -17.54 -0.30 -4.73
CA HIS A 380 -16.84 -1.60 -4.85
C HIS A 380 -16.18 -1.81 -6.22
N ALA A 381 -15.53 -0.78 -6.75
CA ALA A 381 -14.81 -0.88 -8.02
C ALA A 381 -13.58 -1.80 -7.92
N ILE A 382 -13.02 -1.96 -6.72
CA ILE A 382 -11.93 -2.87 -6.35
C ILE A 382 -12.23 -3.56 -5.01
N GLU A 383 -11.59 -4.69 -4.74
CA GLU A 383 -11.89 -5.60 -3.63
C GLU A 383 -11.08 -5.27 -2.35
N PHE A 384 -11.27 -4.08 -1.78
CA PHE A 384 -10.59 -3.65 -0.53
C PHE A 384 -11.32 -4.07 0.76
N ALA A 385 -12.52 -4.65 0.65
CA ALA A 385 -13.29 -5.17 1.78
C ALA A 385 -13.95 -6.51 1.42
N SER A 386 -14.15 -7.35 2.43
CA SER A 386 -14.74 -8.68 2.29
C SER A 386 -15.60 -9.01 3.52
N PRO A 387 -16.90 -9.32 3.38
CA PRO A 387 -17.69 -9.09 2.16
C PRO A 387 -17.67 -7.60 1.76
N PRO A 388 -17.96 -7.23 0.50
CA PRO A 388 -17.97 -5.83 0.07
C PRO A 388 -18.85 -4.93 0.96
N SER A 389 -19.99 -5.44 1.42
CA SER A 389 -20.90 -4.72 2.33
C SER A 389 -20.28 -4.35 3.68
N PHE A 390 -19.11 -4.88 4.04
CA PHE A 390 -18.46 -4.52 5.29
C PHE A 390 -17.96 -3.08 5.30
N SER A 391 -17.46 -2.54 4.18
CA SER A 391 -17.04 -1.14 4.13
C SER A 391 -18.24 -0.18 4.21
N GLU A 392 -19.38 -0.54 3.62
CA GLU A 392 -20.65 0.17 3.78
C GLU A 392 -21.10 0.17 5.26
N ASP A 393 -21.03 -0.98 5.92
CA ASP A 393 -21.41 -1.12 7.32
C ASP A 393 -20.51 -0.30 8.27
N LEU A 394 -19.21 -0.23 7.99
CA LEU A 394 -18.29 0.65 8.71
C LEU A 394 -18.64 2.13 8.48
N HIS A 395 -18.96 2.50 7.24
CA HIS A 395 -19.39 3.84 6.90
C HIS A 395 -20.69 4.23 7.61
N ASP A 396 -21.73 3.40 7.56
CA ASP A 396 -23.02 3.63 8.21
C ASP A 396 -22.89 3.83 9.73
N ARG A 397 -22.00 3.08 10.37
CA ARG A 397 -21.80 3.11 11.84
C ARG A 397 -20.87 4.23 12.30
N TYR A 398 -19.80 4.51 11.56
CA TYR A 398 -18.67 5.34 12.04
C TYR A 398 -18.39 6.57 11.17
N GLY A 399 -19.14 6.75 10.08
CA GLY A 399 -18.97 7.82 9.10
C GLY A 399 -17.85 7.55 8.11
N LEU A 400 -17.59 8.52 7.23
CA LEU A 400 -16.60 8.42 6.17
C LEU A 400 -15.16 8.29 6.73
N TYR A 401 -14.34 7.55 5.99
CA TYR A 401 -12.96 7.25 6.34
C TYR A 401 -12.12 7.04 5.07
N LYS A 402 -10.79 7.06 5.25
CA LYS A 402 -9.84 6.77 4.15
C LYS A 402 -9.79 5.27 3.86
N THR A 403 -10.17 4.88 2.65
CA THR A 403 -10.16 3.49 2.15
C THR A 403 -8.80 3.06 1.62
N ILE A 404 -7.93 4.02 1.25
CA ILE A 404 -6.60 3.73 0.75
C ILE A 404 -5.69 3.10 1.81
N GLY A 405 -4.82 2.17 1.41
CA GLY A 405 -3.87 1.50 2.29
C GLY A 405 -2.89 2.47 2.95
N TRP A 406 -2.24 3.33 2.15
CA TRP A 406 -1.35 4.40 2.63
C TRP A 406 -2.17 5.64 3.03
N ALA A 407 -2.84 5.56 4.18
CA ALA A 407 -3.84 6.55 4.57
C ALA A 407 -3.27 7.88 5.07
N LEU A 408 -2.07 7.90 5.65
CA LEU A 408 -1.46 9.10 6.21
C LEU A 408 -0.52 9.72 5.19
N ASP A 409 -0.64 11.03 4.99
CA ASP A 409 0.20 11.74 4.03
C ASP A 409 1.64 11.90 4.54
N THR A 410 2.54 11.07 4.02
CA THR A 410 3.99 11.16 4.28
C THR A 410 4.78 11.70 3.09
N TRP A 411 4.09 12.18 2.05
CA TRP A 411 4.73 12.59 0.80
C TRP A 411 4.92 14.10 0.73
N SER A 412 3.98 14.85 1.29
CA SER A 412 4.00 16.32 1.21
C SER A 412 5.23 16.93 1.86
N LEU A 413 5.47 16.63 3.14
CA LEU A 413 6.55 17.27 3.91
C LEU A 413 7.94 16.99 3.31
N PRO A 414 8.32 15.73 2.98
CA PRO A 414 9.62 15.45 2.33
C PRO A 414 9.78 16.08 0.94
N SER A 415 8.67 16.36 0.26
CA SER A 415 8.67 17.02 -1.05
C SER A 415 8.62 18.54 -0.97
N GLY A 416 8.70 19.12 0.24
CA GLY A 416 8.69 20.57 0.46
C GLY A 416 7.31 21.22 0.41
N PHE A 417 6.24 20.44 0.49
CA PHE A 417 4.87 20.94 0.51
C PHE A 417 4.18 20.73 1.87
N GLY A 418 3.35 21.69 2.27
CA GLY A 418 2.72 21.66 3.58
C GLY A 418 3.73 21.81 4.72
N ASP A 419 3.27 21.55 5.94
CA ASP A 419 4.06 21.68 7.16
C ASP A 419 3.80 20.52 8.13
N GLU A 420 4.50 20.52 9.26
CA GLU A 420 4.29 19.52 10.32
C GLU A 420 2.85 19.52 10.84
N ALA A 421 2.18 20.67 10.83
CA ALA A 421 0.79 20.77 11.28
C ALA A 421 -0.18 20.08 10.31
N LEU A 422 0.01 20.21 8.99
CA LEU A 422 -0.74 19.44 7.99
C LEU A 422 -0.67 17.94 8.28
N PHE A 423 0.53 17.40 8.49
CA PHE A 423 0.71 15.97 8.79
C PHE A 423 0.02 15.56 10.10
N LEU A 424 0.25 16.31 11.19
CA LEU A 424 -0.32 15.97 12.50
C LEU A 424 -1.85 16.02 12.49
N GLU A 425 -2.46 16.98 11.79
CA GLU A 425 -3.91 17.08 11.66
C GLU A 425 -4.49 15.96 10.79
N ASP A 426 -3.79 15.55 9.72
CA ASP A 426 -4.16 14.42 8.88
C ASP A 426 -4.12 13.11 9.67
N MET A 427 -3.05 12.93 10.45
CA MET A 427 -2.87 11.82 11.39
C MET A 427 -3.99 11.81 12.43
N GLU A 428 -4.27 12.92 13.10
CA GLU A 428 -5.30 13.03 14.12
C GLU A 428 -6.69 12.63 13.59
N GLN A 429 -7.09 13.18 12.45
CA GLN A 429 -8.38 12.89 11.82
C GLN A 429 -8.49 11.41 11.42
N THR A 430 -7.41 10.84 10.87
CA THR A 430 -7.39 9.46 10.38
C THR A 430 -7.41 8.47 11.54
N VAL A 431 -6.54 8.65 12.55
CA VAL A 431 -6.43 7.73 13.68
C VAL A 431 -7.69 7.78 14.54
N THR A 432 -8.30 8.95 14.74
CA THR A 432 -9.58 9.08 15.45
C THR A 432 -10.68 8.21 14.82
N GLN A 433 -10.74 8.14 13.48
CA GLN A 433 -11.74 7.28 12.82
C GLN A 433 -11.42 5.79 13.03
N TYR A 434 -10.14 5.40 12.99
CA TYR A 434 -9.74 4.02 13.22
C TYR A 434 -9.95 3.58 14.69
N GLU A 435 -9.79 4.48 15.65
CA GLU A 435 -10.14 4.23 17.05
C GLU A 435 -11.64 3.99 17.24
N LYS A 436 -12.50 4.81 16.61
CA LYS A 436 -13.96 4.61 16.68
C LYS A 436 -14.39 3.27 16.10
N MET A 437 -13.79 2.85 14.99
CA MET A 437 -14.04 1.53 14.41
C MET A 437 -13.62 0.43 15.38
N MET A 438 -12.43 0.54 15.96
CA MET A 438 -11.93 -0.42 16.93
C MET A 438 -12.85 -0.53 18.15
N GLU A 439 -13.22 0.61 18.74
CA GLU A 439 -14.10 0.64 19.89
C GLU A 439 -15.46 0.03 19.59
N GLY A 440 -16.05 0.40 18.45
CA GLY A 440 -17.36 -0.10 18.04
C GLY A 440 -17.37 -1.61 17.75
N MET A 441 -16.30 -2.12 17.12
CA MET A 441 -16.15 -3.55 16.82
C MET A 441 -15.86 -4.36 18.08
N LEU A 442 -14.95 -3.93 18.94
CA LEU A 442 -14.65 -4.67 20.17
C LEU A 442 -15.82 -4.62 21.18
N ALA A 443 -16.65 -3.56 21.16
CA ALA A 443 -17.81 -3.44 22.02
C ALA A 443 -18.92 -4.48 21.73
N SER A 444 -19.03 -5.00 20.49
CA SER A 444 -20.01 -6.05 20.17
C SER A 444 -19.66 -7.39 20.80
N ARG A 445 -18.36 -7.64 21.06
CA ARG A 445 -17.82 -8.86 21.69
C ARG A 445 -18.32 -10.14 21.01
N ASP A 446 -18.58 -10.11 19.72
CA ASP A 446 -19.09 -11.25 18.96
C ASP A 446 -18.00 -11.95 18.14
N GLN A 447 -16.79 -11.38 18.09
CA GLN A 447 -15.63 -11.96 17.43
C GLN A 447 -14.91 -12.98 18.33
N ASP A 448 -14.43 -14.05 17.70
CA ASP A 448 -13.44 -14.96 18.29
C ASP A 448 -12.02 -14.47 18.01
N LEU A 449 -11.80 -13.84 16.86
CA LEU A 449 -10.53 -13.24 16.47
C LEU A 449 -10.75 -11.79 16.01
N TYR A 450 -10.04 -10.85 16.60
CA TYR A 450 -10.00 -9.47 16.15
C TYR A 450 -8.55 -9.02 15.96
N VAL A 451 -8.25 -8.44 14.80
CA VAL A 451 -6.92 -7.90 14.49
C VAL A 451 -7.08 -6.52 13.88
N GLN A 452 -6.43 -5.51 14.46
CA GLN A 452 -6.34 -4.18 13.86
C GLN A 452 -4.92 -3.62 13.95
N ILE A 453 -4.43 -3.07 12.84
CA ILE A 453 -3.11 -2.44 12.75
C ILE A 453 -3.24 -0.92 12.62
N PHE A 454 -2.55 -0.19 13.47
CA PHE A 454 -2.40 1.25 13.40
C PHE A 454 -1.00 1.59 12.86
N ASN A 455 -0.92 2.48 11.88
CA ASN A 455 0.36 2.79 11.23
C ASN A 455 0.97 4.14 11.62
N PHE A 456 0.34 4.89 12.52
CA PHE A 456 0.75 6.27 12.79
C PHE A 456 2.11 6.37 13.51
N THR A 457 2.53 5.35 14.27
CA THR A 457 3.84 5.28 14.94
C THR A 457 4.98 5.24 13.94
N ASP A 458 4.82 4.46 12.86
CA ASP A 458 5.72 4.44 11.71
C ASP A 458 5.78 5.81 11.02
N ARG A 459 4.61 6.37 10.66
CA ARG A 459 4.56 7.61 9.86
C ARG A 459 5.18 8.80 10.59
N ILE A 460 4.92 8.93 11.90
CA ILE A 460 5.53 9.98 12.69
C ILE A 460 7.02 9.68 12.96
N GLY A 461 7.40 8.40 13.10
CA GLY A 461 8.80 7.96 13.16
C GLY A 461 9.58 8.42 11.93
N HIS A 462 9.05 8.23 10.74
CA HIS A 462 9.67 8.73 9.51
C HIS A 462 9.82 10.25 9.50
N LEU A 463 8.79 11.02 9.85
CA LEU A 463 8.80 12.47 9.62
C LEU A 463 9.40 13.32 10.76
N PHE A 464 9.36 12.83 12.01
CA PHE A 464 9.68 13.63 13.21
C PHE A 464 10.97 13.18 13.92
N TRP A 465 11.64 12.09 13.49
CA TRP A 465 12.87 11.62 14.13
C TRP A 465 13.97 12.69 14.16
N GLN A 466 14.09 13.49 13.09
CA GLN A 466 15.01 14.62 13.00
C GLN A 466 14.89 15.63 14.15
N PHE A 467 13.76 15.69 14.87
CA PHE A 467 13.60 16.59 16.01
C PHE A 467 14.13 16.01 17.32
N MET A 468 14.34 14.69 17.37
CA MET A 468 14.92 13.97 18.50
C MET A 468 16.41 13.67 18.32
N ASP A 469 16.93 13.82 17.10
CA ASP A 469 18.31 13.48 16.74
C ASP A 469 19.17 14.71 16.41
N PRO A 470 20.00 15.21 17.36
CA PRO A 470 20.95 16.30 17.12
C PRO A 470 22.00 16.04 16.03
N GLY A 471 22.20 14.77 15.64
CA GLY A 471 23.13 14.38 14.57
C GLY A 471 22.53 14.41 13.17
N HIS A 472 21.21 14.59 13.03
CA HIS A 472 20.56 14.60 11.72
C HIS A 472 20.88 15.90 10.94
N PRO A 473 21.14 15.87 9.61
CA PRO A 473 21.49 17.07 8.83
C PRO A 473 20.44 18.19 8.87
N LEU A 474 19.16 17.83 9.00
CA LEU A 474 18.05 18.79 9.16
C LEU A 474 17.73 19.18 10.62
N PHE A 475 18.49 18.71 11.60
CA PHE A 475 18.24 19.06 13.00
C PHE A 475 18.34 20.57 13.20
N ASP A 476 17.26 21.17 13.69
CA ASP A 476 17.21 22.57 14.09
C ASP A 476 16.73 22.65 15.54
N PRO A 477 17.52 23.23 16.48
CA PRO A 477 17.15 23.30 17.89
C PRO A 477 15.82 24.01 18.15
N VAL A 478 15.48 25.03 17.36
CA VAL A 478 14.25 25.82 17.55
C VAL A 478 13.03 25.01 17.12
N ARG A 479 13.09 24.36 15.97
CA ARG A 479 12.05 23.42 15.53
C ARG A 479 11.96 22.20 16.44
N SER A 480 13.09 21.67 16.91
CA SER A 480 13.14 20.58 17.87
C SER A 480 12.40 20.95 19.17
N GLU A 481 12.64 22.14 19.73
CA GLU A 481 11.91 22.61 20.92
C GLU A 481 10.38 22.60 20.72
N ARG A 482 9.92 22.94 19.50
CA ARG A 482 8.51 22.95 19.14
C ARG A 482 7.93 21.55 18.92
N TRP A 483 8.64 20.67 18.22
CA TRP A 483 8.05 19.46 17.63
C TRP A 483 8.52 18.14 18.24
N ARG A 484 9.64 18.10 18.99
CA ARG A 484 10.17 16.85 19.57
C ARG A 484 9.20 16.12 20.48
N GLY A 485 8.24 16.83 21.07
CA GLY A 485 7.22 16.27 21.95
C GLY A 485 6.12 15.49 21.21
N GLU A 486 5.96 15.69 19.90
CA GLU A 486 4.89 15.03 19.12
C GLU A 486 5.10 13.51 19.01
N MET A 487 6.36 13.06 18.95
CA MET A 487 6.70 11.62 18.95
C MET A 487 6.16 10.94 20.22
N LEU A 488 6.44 11.51 21.39
CA LEU A 488 5.94 11.00 22.67
C LEU A 488 4.41 11.05 22.72
N LYS A 489 3.77 12.13 22.22
CA LYS A 489 2.30 12.21 22.18
C LYS A 489 1.68 11.10 21.34
N ALA A 490 2.28 10.75 20.19
CA ALA A 490 1.83 9.62 19.40
C ALA A 490 1.94 8.30 20.19
N TYR A 491 3.04 8.06 20.89
CA TYR A 491 3.19 6.84 21.69
C TYR A 491 2.25 6.81 22.91
N LYS A 492 1.91 7.97 23.49
CA LYS A 492 0.88 8.06 24.52
C LYS A 492 -0.52 7.74 23.97
N ARG A 493 -0.83 8.17 22.74
CA ARG A 493 -2.06 7.75 22.06
C ARG A 493 -2.08 6.24 21.80
N MET A 494 -0.96 5.66 21.36
CA MET A 494 -0.81 4.20 21.25
C MET A 494 -1.11 3.52 22.59
N ASP A 495 -0.55 4.02 23.70
CA ASP A 495 -0.82 3.49 25.04
C ASP A 495 -2.30 3.59 25.43
N ASP A 496 -2.95 4.72 25.14
CA ASP A 496 -4.39 4.92 25.38
C ASP A 496 -5.25 3.95 24.55
N ILE A 497 -4.91 3.75 23.28
CA ILE A 497 -5.55 2.77 22.39
C ILE A 497 -5.43 1.36 22.98
N VAL A 498 -4.23 0.97 23.42
CA VAL A 498 -3.98 -0.32 24.07
C VAL A 498 -4.83 -0.49 25.31
N GLY A 499 -4.88 0.53 26.18
CA GLY A 499 -5.70 0.53 27.38
C GLY A 499 -7.19 0.32 27.07
N ARG A 500 -7.69 1.06 26.09
CA ARG A 500 -9.10 0.99 25.67
C ARG A 500 -9.45 -0.33 24.99
N ALA A 501 -8.62 -0.82 24.09
CA ALA A 501 -8.82 -2.09 23.41
C ALA A 501 -8.83 -3.26 24.40
N ARG A 502 -7.90 -3.28 25.36
CA ARG A 502 -7.83 -4.30 26.41
C ARG A 502 -9.10 -4.32 27.28
N GLU A 503 -9.59 -3.14 27.68
CA GLU A 503 -10.84 -3.02 28.44
C GLU A 503 -12.02 -3.64 27.69
N LEU A 504 -12.15 -3.33 26.40
CA LEU A 504 -13.23 -3.82 25.57
C LEU A 504 -13.13 -5.32 25.28
N ALA A 505 -11.91 -5.83 25.05
CA ALA A 505 -11.62 -7.25 24.85
C ALA A 505 -12.08 -8.12 26.05
N GLY A 506 -11.89 -7.61 27.27
CA GLY A 506 -12.21 -8.29 28.52
C GLY A 506 -11.13 -9.31 28.95
N ASP A 507 -11.17 -9.68 30.23
CA ASP A 507 -10.07 -10.41 30.89
C ASP A 507 -9.89 -11.86 30.40
N GLU A 508 -10.93 -12.46 29.83
CA GLU A 508 -10.90 -13.83 29.30
C GLU A 508 -10.19 -13.95 27.94
N ALA A 509 -10.03 -12.83 27.21
CA ALA A 509 -9.37 -12.83 25.92
C ALA A 509 -7.85 -12.95 26.08
N LEU A 510 -7.19 -13.62 25.12
CA LEU A 510 -5.76 -13.39 24.90
C LEU A 510 -5.62 -12.05 24.17
N PHE A 511 -4.98 -11.10 24.82
CA PHE A 511 -4.73 -9.76 24.29
C PHE A 511 -3.25 -9.62 23.96
N ILE A 512 -2.93 -9.38 22.69
CA ILE A 512 -1.58 -9.24 22.17
C ILE A 512 -1.42 -7.82 21.62
N VAL A 513 -0.31 -7.17 21.98
CA VAL A 513 0.16 -5.95 21.31
C VAL A 513 1.47 -6.28 20.63
N CYS A 514 1.61 -5.95 19.35
CA CYS A 514 2.87 -6.20 18.65
C CYS A 514 3.23 -5.09 17.67
N SER A 515 4.50 -5.07 17.25
CA SER A 515 4.99 -4.24 16.17
C SER A 515 5.93 -5.03 15.30
N ASP A 516 5.85 -4.76 14.01
CA ASP A 516 6.55 -5.45 12.94
C ASP A 516 8.02 -5.07 12.80
N HIS A 517 8.40 -3.89 13.30
CA HIS A 517 9.76 -3.39 13.47
C HIS A 517 9.78 -2.15 14.38
N GLY A 518 10.99 -1.76 14.81
CA GLY A 518 11.29 -0.49 15.46
C GLY A 518 11.84 0.54 14.46
N PHE A 519 12.63 1.49 14.96
CA PHE A 519 13.14 2.60 14.15
C PHE A 519 14.57 2.97 14.51
N SER A 520 15.28 3.54 13.53
CA SER A 520 16.56 4.20 13.77
C SER A 520 16.66 5.51 13.00
N THR A 521 17.70 6.28 13.29
CA THR A 521 17.98 7.52 12.56
C THR A 521 18.50 7.25 11.14
N PHE A 522 17.99 8.02 10.18
CA PHE A 522 18.47 8.04 8.80
C PHE A 522 19.15 9.40 8.51
N ARG A 523 20.46 9.45 8.70
CA ARG A 523 21.27 10.67 8.50
C ARG A 523 21.89 10.74 7.12
N ARG A 524 22.30 9.59 6.56
CA ARG A 524 23.09 9.51 5.32
C ARG A 524 22.67 8.34 4.44
N GLY A 525 22.52 8.59 3.14
CA GLY A 525 22.15 7.61 2.12
C GLY A 525 23.36 7.00 1.44
N VAL A 526 23.35 5.70 1.15
CA VAL A 526 24.40 4.98 0.43
C VAL A 526 23.93 4.61 -0.97
N ASN A 527 24.65 5.06 -2.00
CA ASN A 527 24.37 4.77 -3.40
C ASN A 527 25.07 3.47 -3.84
N TYR A 528 24.43 2.31 -3.60
CA TYR A 528 25.03 1.01 -3.98
C TYR A 528 25.19 0.87 -5.49
N ASN A 529 24.33 1.47 -6.32
CA ASN A 529 24.54 1.46 -7.77
C ASN A 529 25.80 2.24 -8.16
N ASN A 530 26.08 3.39 -7.53
CA ASN A 530 27.35 4.11 -7.73
C ASN A 530 28.55 3.25 -7.30
N TRP A 531 28.45 2.59 -6.15
CA TRP A 531 29.49 1.67 -5.68
C TRP A 531 29.77 0.55 -6.69
N LEU A 532 28.72 -0.09 -7.22
CA LEU A 532 28.83 -1.15 -8.21
C LEU A 532 29.47 -0.65 -9.51
N VAL A 533 29.21 0.61 -9.92
CA VAL A 533 29.89 1.25 -11.05
C VAL A 533 31.38 1.43 -10.75
N ASP A 534 31.73 1.94 -9.57
CA ASP A 534 33.13 2.16 -9.17
C ASP A 534 33.93 0.85 -9.10
N GLN A 535 33.28 -0.25 -8.75
CA GLN A 535 33.89 -1.60 -8.76
C GLN A 535 33.89 -2.28 -10.13
N GLY A 536 33.33 -1.66 -11.17
CA GLY A 536 33.20 -2.23 -12.51
C GLY A 536 32.23 -3.43 -12.60
N LEU A 537 31.29 -3.53 -11.65
CA LEU A 537 30.25 -4.56 -11.60
C LEU A 537 28.95 -4.12 -12.29
N LEU A 538 28.68 -2.81 -12.34
CA LEU A 538 27.62 -2.20 -13.14
C LEU A 538 28.26 -1.31 -14.20
N VAL A 539 27.87 -1.45 -15.46
CA VAL A 539 28.45 -0.68 -16.58
C VAL A 539 27.41 0.26 -17.15
N LEU A 540 27.79 1.51 -17.38
CA LEU A 540 26.95 2.55 -17.96
C LEU A 540 27.36 2.85 -19.40
N LYS A 541 26.38 3.06 -20.28
CA LYS A 541 26.59 3.48 -21.68
C LYS A 541 27.01 4.95 -21.75
N ASP A 542 26.46 5.75 -20.85
CA ASP A 542 26.64 7.19 -20.73
C ASP A 542 26.37 7.63 -19.29
N GLN A 543 26.76 8.87 -18.97
CA GLN A 543 26.56 9.41 -17.62
C GLN A 543 25.07 9.74 -17.40
N PRO A 544 24.42 9.20 -16.35
CA PRO A 544 23.04 9.51 -16.03
C PRO A 544 22.87 11.02 -15.85
N THR A 545 21.90 11.59 -16.54
CA THR A 545 21.58 13.04 -16.45
C THR A 545 20.25 13.31 -15.76
N ASP A 546 19.51 12.26 -15.46
CA ASP A 546 18.17 12.28 -14.92
C ASP A 546 18.08 11.44 -13.65
N LYS A 547 17.05 11.72 -12.84
CA LYS A 547 16.75 10.96 -11.63
C LYS A 547 15.74 9.86 -11.90
N ALA A 548 15.84 8.76 -11.17
CA ALA A 548 14.76 7.80 -11.04
C ALA A 548 13.63 8.42 -10.20
N THR A 549 12.39 8.22 -10.62
CA THR A 549 11.18 8.72 -9.94
C THR A 549 10.10 7.64 -9.96
N LEU A 550 9.11 7.74 -9.08
CA LEU A 550 7.95 6.82 -9.09
C LEU A 550 7.14 6.93 -10.39
N GLU A 551 7.12 8.10 -11.04
CA GLU A 551 6.51 8.26 -12.37
C GLU A 551 7.24 7.41 -13.42
N LYS A 552 8.58 7.42 -13.43
CA LYS A 552 9.36 6.54 -14.32
C LYS A 552 9.21 5.07 -13.95
N LEU A 553 9.03 4.77 -12.66
CA LEU A 553 8.83 3.43 -12.14
C LEU A 553 7.49 2.83 -12.61
N PHE A 554 6.40 3.58 -12.51
CA PHE A 554 5.04 3.05 -12.65
C PHE A 554 4.27 3.55 -13.89
N GLU A 555 4.61 4.73 -14.42
CA GLU A 555 3.89 5.34 -15.54
C GLU A 555 4.66 5.23 -16.85
N THR A 556 5.88 5.77 -16.92
CA THR A 556 6.65 5.77 -18.19
C THR A 556 7.47 4.50 -18.41
N ARG A 557 7.81 3.77 -17.33
CA ARG A 557 8.65 2.56 -17.34
C ARG A 557 10.07 2.79 -17.89
N ASP A 558 10.60 4.02 -17.78
CA ASP A 558 11.91 4.43 -18.31
C ASP A 558 13.02 4.37 -17.23
N LEU A 559 13.28 3.19 -16.67
CA LEU A 559 14.38 2.96 -15.72
C LEU A 559 15.55 2.21 -16.37
N PHE A 560 16.73 2.33 -15.75
CA PHE A 560 17.98 1.70 -16.22
C PHE A 560 18.35 2.03 -17.68
N THR A 561 17.85 3.14 -18.23
CA THR A 561 18.08 3.58 -19.62
C THR A 561 19.57 3.78 -19.93
N HIS A 562 20.35 4.18 -18.93
CA HIS A 562 21.79 4.42 -19.01
C HIS A 562 22.64 3.15 -18.79
N VAL A 563 22.05 2.00 -18.45
CA VAL A 563 22.79 0.76 -18.13
C VAL A 563 23.17 -0.01 -19.40
N ASP A 564 24.43 -0.44 -19.47
CA ASP A 564 24.92 -1.42 -20.44
C ASP A 564 24.77 -2.84 -19.90
N TRP A 565 23.64 -3.46 -20.24
CA TRP A 565 23.28 -4.80 -19.78
C TRP A 565 24.18 -5.90 -20.33
N ASP A 566 24.86 -5.69 -21.46
CA ASP A 566 25.73 -6.71 -22.07
C ASP A 566 27.07 -6.86 -21.32
N GLN A 567 27.39 -5.89 -20.45
CA GLN A 567 28.62 -5.89 -19.65
C GLN A 567 28.37 -5.88 -18.13
N THR A 568 27.17 -5.51 -17.70
CA THR A 568 26.79 -5.43 -16.28
C THR A 568 26.71 -6.80 -15.63
N LYS A 569 27.34 -6.97 -14.46
CA LYS A 569 27.37 -8.20 -13.65
C LYS A 569 26.43 -8.16 -12.44
N ALA A 570 26.17 -6.99 -11.88
CA ALA A 570 25.26 -6.83 -10.75
C ALA A 570 24.61 -5.44 -10.74
N TYR A 571 23.44 -5.33 -10.11
CA TYR A 571 22.70 -4.08 -9.98
C TYR A 571 21.85 -4.09 -8.70
N ALA A 572 21.58 -2.91 -8.17
CA ALA A 572 20.76 -2.71 -6.98
C ALA A 572 19.42 -2.08 -7.35
N LEU A 573 18.36 -2.57 -6.71
CA LEU A 573 16.98 -2.10 -6.86
C LEU A 573 16.18 -2.50 -5.62
N GLY A 574 15.39 -1.59 -5.07
CA GLY A 574 14.70 -1.82 -3.80
C GLY A 574 15.56 -1.42 -2.59
N LEU A 575 15.06 -1.73 -1.41
CA LEU A 575 15.51 -1.19 -0.13
C LEU A 575 16.68 -1.98 0.47
N GLY A 576 17.78 -2.08 -0.27
CA GLY A 576 18.99 -2.82 0.11
C GLY A 576 19.23 -4.12 -0.68
N SER A 577 18.44 -4.37 -1.71
CA SER A 577 18.53 -5.58 -2.53
C SER A 577 19.53 -5.41 -3.69
N ILE A 578 20.40 -6.40 -3.87
CA ILE A 578 21.35 -6.51 -4.99
C ILE A 578 21.11 -7.83 -5.72
N TYR A 579 21.06 -7.73 -7.05
CA TYR A 579 20.86 -8.85 -7.96
C TYR A 579 22.09 -9.06 -8.83
N ILE A 580 22.49 -10.32 -9.00
CA ILE A 580 23.52 -10.74 -9.94
C ILE A 580 22.87 -10.93 -11.31
N ASN A 581 23.43 -10.31 -12.35
CA ASN A 581 22.96 -10.45 -13.72
C ASN A 581 23.38 -11.81 -14.29
N ARG A 582 22.63 -12.86 -13.96
CA ARG A 582 23.02 -14.26 -14.14
C ARG A 582 22.50 -14.85 -15.44
N VAL A 583 23.38 -15.57 -16.13
CA VAL A 583 23.04 -16.33 -17.34
C VAL A 583 21.93 -17.35 -17.03
N GLY A 584 20.84 -17.28 -17.80
CA GLY A 584 19.71 -18.19 -17.67
C GLY A 584 18.65 -17.78 -16.64
N ARG A 585 18.82 -16.63 -15.96
CA ARG A 585 17.78 -16.02 -15.14
C ARG A 585 17.42 -14.62 -15.66
N GLU A 586 18.40 -13.77 -15.89
CA GLU A 586 18.21 -12.41 -16.44
C GLU A 586 18.23 -12.40 -17.97
N ARG A 587 17.45 -11.50 -18.58
CA ARG A 587 17.36 -11.35 -20.04
C ARG A 587 18.71 -11.20 -20.75
N ASN A 588 19.63 -10.43 -20.17
CA ASN A 588 20.99 -10.21 -20.66
C ASN A 588 22.02 -10.72 -19.63
N GLY A 589 21.75 -11.85 -18.98
CA GLY A 589 22.67 -12.42 -17.99
C GLY A 589 24.10 -12.52 -18.51
N THR A 590 25.07 -12.02 -17.73
CA THR A 590 26.50 -11.99 -18.06
C THR A 590 27.34 -12.89 -17.14
N VAL A 591 26.85 -13.20 -15.95
CA VAL A 591 27.56 -13.99 -14.94
C VAL A 591 27.17 -15.46 -15.04
N LEU A 592 28.14 -16.36 -15.22
CA LEU A 592 27.88 -17.80 -15.26
C LEU A 592 27.59 -18.35 -13.85
N PRO A 593 26.68 -19.34 -13.72
CA PRO A 593 26.48 -20.02 -12.44
C PRO A 593 27.73 -20.77 -11.97
N GLY A 594 27.87 -20.93 -10.65
CA GLY A 594 29.00 -21.60 -10.02
C GLY A 594 30.14 -20.63 -9.68
N PRO A 595 31.42 -20.96 -9.94
CA PRO A 595 32.54 -20.19 -9.40
C PRO A 595 32.58 -18.70 -9.77
N GLU A 596 32.06 -18.32 -10.94
CA GLU A 596 32.00 -16.90 -11.34
C GLU A 596 30.96 -16.13 -10.52
N TYR A 597 29.76 -16.70 -10.34
CA TYR A 597 28.73 -16.17 -9.44
C TYR A 597 29.28 -16.03 -8.01
N ASP A 598 29.91 -17.07 -7.48
CA ASP A 598 30.47 -17.07 -6.11
C ASP A 598 31.53 -15.98 -5.94
N ALA A 599 32.37 -15.76 -6.97
CA ALA A 599 33.38 -14.70 -6.95
C ALA A 599 32.77 -13.30 -6.97
N VAL A 600 31.71 -13.07 -7.76
CA VAL A 600 31.01 -11.77 -7.77
C VAL A 600 30.33 -11.51 -6.43
N VAL A 601 29.65 -12.52 -5.87
CA VAL A 601 29.03 -12.43 -4.54
C VAL A 601 30.06 -12.06 -3.48
N GLN A 602 31.19 -12.77 -3.44
CA GLN A 602 32.23 -12.51 -2.46
C GLN A 602 32.86 -11.12 -2.61
N GLN A 603 33.09 -10.66 -3.86
CA GLN A 603 33.60 -9.32 -4.14
C GLN A 603 32.65 -8.24 -3.60
N ILE A 604 31.33 -8.40 -3.78
CA ILE A 604 30.33 -7.45 -3.27
C ILE A 604 30.30 -7.47 -1.74
N LYS A 605 30.28 -8.66 -1.13
CA LYS A 605 30.23 -8.83 0.34
C LYS A 605 31.44 -8.18 1.03
N GLU A 606 32.65 -8.57 0.65
CA GLU A 606 33.88 -8.01 1.24
C GLU A 606 34.02 -6.50 0.97
N GLY A 607 33.63 -6.07 -0.22
CA GLY A 607 33.74 -4.68 -0.62
C GLY A 607 32.81 -3.74 0.14
N LEU A 608 31.54 -4.13 0.30
CA LEU A 608 30.54 -3.32 1.01
C LEU A 608 30.72 -3.39 2.53
N GLU A 609 31.01 -4.54 3.13
CA GLU A 609 31.33 -4.66 4.57
C GLU A 609 32.64 -3.94 4.94
N GLY A 610 33.52 -3.76 3.95
CA GLY A 610 34.75 -2.99 4.04
C GLY A 610 34.57 -1.48 3.80
N LEU A 611 33.39 -1.03 3.33
CA LEU A 611 33.14 0.37 3.00
C LEU A 611 33.26 1.25 4.26
N VAL A 612 33.90 2.40 4.11
CA VAL A 612 34.03 3.43 5.15
C VAL A 612 33.57 4.75 4.57
N ASP A 613 32.70 5.44 5.28
CA ASP A 613 32.31 6.80 4.95
C ASP A 613 33.45 7.76 5.33
N GLU A 614 34.11 8.33 4.33
CA GLU A 614 35.26 9.21 4.55
C GLU A 614 34.91 10.47 5.37
N ALA A 615 33.66 10.93 5.34
CA ALA A 615 33.24 12.12 6.06
C ALA A 615 33.10 11.88 7.57
N THR A 616 32.71 10.68 7.98
CA THR A 616 32.41 10.35 9.39
C THR A 616 33.43 9.39 10.00
N GLY A 617 34.15 8.63 9.16
CA GLY A 617 35.00 7.51 9.56
C GLY A 617 34.23 6.26 9.98
N LEU A 618 32.91 6.24 9.84
CA LEU A 618 32.05 5.12 10.22
C LEU A 618 31.85 4.14 9.06
N LYS A 619 31.47 2.91 9.40
CA LYS A 619 31.07 1.90 8.41
C LYS A 619 29.57 1.98 8.16
N PRO A 620 29.11 2.25 6.93
CA PRO A 620 27.69 2.36 6.63
C PRO A 620 26.97 1.00 6.50
N VAL A 621 27.71 -0.08 6.26
CA VAL A 621 27.17 -1.43 6.05
C VAL A 621 27.55 -2.30 7.25
N ALA A 622 26.55 -2.93 7.86
CA ALA A 622 26.71 -3.88 8.95
C ALA A 622 27.04 -5.27 8.41
N ASN A 623 26.24 -5.75 7.44
CA ASN A 623 26.37 -7.08 6.87
C ASN A 623 25.89 -7.08 5.41
N VAL A 624 26.38 -8.02 4.60
CA VAL A 624 25.78 -8.37 3.31
C VAL A 624 25.35 -9.83 3.35
N TRP A 625 24.05 -10.02 3.52
CA TRP A 625 23.41 -11.32 3.64
C TRP A 625 23.23 -11.96 2.26
N THR A 626 23.60 -13.22 2.11
CA THR A 626 23.11 -14.02 0.99
C THR A 626 21.70 -14.53 1.28
N ARG A 627 20.91 -14.77 0.23
CA ARG A 627 19.59 -15.39 0.39
C ARG A 627 19.64 -16.76 1.09
N GLU A 628 20.70 -17.55 0.88
CA GLU A 628 20.90 -18.83 1.55
C GLU A 628 21.25 -18.68 3.04
N GLU A 629 21.82 -17.55 3.46
CA GLU A 629 22.03 -17.22 4.88
C GLU A 629 20.73 -16.77 5.55
N MET A 630 19.82 -16.12 4.81
CA MET A 630 18.59 -15.55 5.36
C MET A 630 17.44 -16.57 5.45
N TYR A 631 17.27 -17.44 4.45
CA TYR A 631 16.06 -18.27 4.35
C TYR A 631 16.37 -19.72 3.96
N GLY A 632 15.54 -20.64 4.46
CA GLY A 632 15.67 -22.08 4.18
C GLY A 632 15.09 -22.52 2.83
N ASP A 633 14.00 -21.88 2.38
CA ASP A 633 13.34 -22.11 1.09
C ASP A 633 12.95 -20.78 0.45
N PHE A 634 13.00 -20.69 -0.87
CA PHE A 634 12.70 -19.46 -1.61
C PHE A 634 12.57 -19.72 -3.13
N ASP A 635 11.85 -18.84 -3.84
CA ASP A 635 11.89 -18.79 -5.30
C ASP A 635 13.15 -18.03 -5.78
N PRO A 636 14.15 -18.72 -6.40
CA PRO A 636 15.39 -18.09 -6.85
C PRO A 636 15.22 -17.11 -8.01
N ARG A 637 14.03 -17.04 -8.63
CA ARG A 637 13.70 -16.07 -9.67
C ARG A 637 13.22 -14.74 -9.09
N LEU A 638 12.65 -14.74 -7.89
CA LEU A 638 12.06 -13.55 -7.26
C LEU A 638 13.01 -12.89 -6.27
N ILE A 639 13.66 -13.70 -5.45
CA ILE A 639 14.50 -13.23 -4.34
C ILE A 639 15.78 -12.53 -4.84
N PRO A 640 16.25 -11.45 -4.17
CA PRO A 640 17.59 -10.92 -4.40
C PRO A 640 18.67 -11.94 -4.06
N ASP A 641 19.83 -11.83 -4.71
CA ASP A 641 20.98 -12.69 -4.40
C ASP A 641 21.66 -12.23 -3.11
N LEU A 642 21.69 -10.91 -2.89
CA LEU A 642 22.29 -10.27 -1.73
C LEU A 642 21.36 -9.20 -1.16
N ARG A 643 21.36 -9.09 0.17
CA ARG A 643 20.70 -8.03 0.90
C ARG A 643 21.73 -7.31 1.76
N VAL A 644 21.92 -6.03 1.49
CA VAL A 644 22.80 -5.16 2.27
C VAL A 644 22.02 -4.63 3.48
N SER A 645 22.58 -4.82 4.66
CA SER A 645 22.06 -4.24 5.90
C SER A 645 22.94 -3.09 6.36
N ASN A 646 22.31 -1.97 6.72
CA ASN A 646 22.97 -0.75 7.14
C ASN A 646 23.13 -0.70 8.67
N THR A 647 24.17 0.01 9.09
CA THR A 647 24.37 0.43 10.49
C THR A 647 23.51 1.66 10.82
N GLU A 648 23.36 1.96 12.11
CA GLU A 648 22.67 3.15 12.61
C GLU A 648 23.18 4.43 11.92
N GLY A 649 22.24 5.30 11.49
CA GLY A 649 22.53 6.54 10.78
C GLY A 649 22.62 6.40 9.27
N TYR A 650 22.71 5.18 8.74
CA TYR A 650 22.79 4.91 7.31
C TYR A 650 21.57 4.18 6.78
N ARG A 651 21.23 4.45 5.53
CA ARG A 651 20.22 3.73 4.76
C ARG A 651 20.69 3.64 3.32
N VAL A 652 20.16 2.70 2.55
CA VAL A 652 20.20 2.79 1.08
C VAL A 652 19.66 4.15 0.62
N SER A 653 20.32 4.75 -0.35
CA SER A 653 19.89 6.02 -0.95
C SER A 653 18.53 5.92 -1.66
N TRP A 654 17.89 7.07 -1.84
CA TRP A 654 16.66 7.22 -2.60
C TRP A 654 16.79 6.73 -4.04
N GLN A 655 17.84 7.20 -4.73
CA GLN A 655 18.07 6.86 -6.13
C GLN A 655 18.32 5.37 -6.31
N THR A 656 19.18 4.76 -5.48
CA THR A 656 19.42 3.31 -5.57
C THR A 656 18.14 2.49 -5.32
N SER A 657 17.27 2.94 -4.40
CA SER A 657 16.01 2.23 -4.13
C SER A 657 15.10 2.13 -5.36
N LEU A 658 15.20 3.11 -6.27
CA LEU A 658 14.46 3.16 -7.53
C LEU A 658 15.26 2.66 -8.74
N GLY A 659 16.46 2.08 -8.52
CA GLY A 659 17.35 1.63 -9.60
C GLY A 659 18.15 2.75 -10.28
N GLY A 660 18.11 3.96 -9.72
CA GLY A 660 18.85 5.13 -10.18
C GLY A 660 20.26 5.25 -9.58
N PHE A 661 20.86 6.42 -9.81
CA PHE A 661 22.22 6.78 -9.42
C PHE A 661 22.23 8.14 -8.70
N GLY A 662 23.00 8.24 -7.61
CA GLY A 662 23.17 9.48 -6.87
C GLY A 662 24.31 10.34 -7.42
N ALA A 663 24.40 11.59 -6.96
CA ALA A 663 25.53 12.46 -7.30
C ALA A 663 26.83 12.04 -6.58
N GLU A 664 26.70 11.49 -5.38
CA GLU A 664 27.80 11.04 -4.52
C GLU A 664 27.57 9.60 -4.08
N LEU A 665 28.64 8.88 -3.74
CA LEU A 665 28.54 7.51 -3.23
C LEU A 665 27.80 7.46 -1.89
N ILE A 666 28.05 8.41 -1.00
CA ILE A 666 27.34 8.58 0.27
C ILE A 666 26.95 10.04 0.38
N GLU A 667 25.68 10.32 0.64
CA GLU A 667 25.11 11.67 0.66
C GLU A 667 24.35 11.94 1.96
N ASP A 668 24.32 13.20 2.40
CA ASP A 668 23.51 13.60 3.55
C ASP A 668 22.01 13.51 3.22
N ASN A 669 21.23 13.03 4.18
CA ASN A 669 19.78 13.06 4.08
C ASN A 669 19.27 14.46 4.39
N THR A 670 18.94 15.21 3.34
CA THR A 670 18.36 16.55 3.44
C THR A 670 16.84 16.56 3.31
N LYS A 671 16.17 15.44 3.57
CA LYS A 671 14.70 15.30 3.48
C LYS A 671 14.09 15.12 4.87
N ALA A 672 12.81 15.48 5.01
CA ALA A 672 12.09 15.37 6.28
C ALA A 672 11.89 13.91 6.75
N TRP A 673 11.92 12.96 5.81
CA TRP A 673 11.97 11.53 6.10
C TRP A 673 13.31 11.18 6.74
N SER A 674 13.34 11.06 8.05
CA SER A 674 14.52 11.15 8.92
C SER A 674 14.67 10.00 9.91
N GLY A 675 13.60 9.27 10.20
CA GLY A 675 13.65 7.94 10.82
C GLY A 675 13.45 6.88 9.74
N ASP A 676 14.09 5.72 9.85
CA ASP A 676 13.89 4.61 8.92
C ASP A 676 14.20 3.26 9.58
N HIS A 677 13.89 2.19 8.86
CA HIS A 677 14.04 0.79 9.23
C HIS A 677 14.43 -0.08 8.02
N CYS A 678 13.99 0.26 6.80
CA CYS A 678 13.84 -0.69 5.70
C CYS A 678 15.11 -1.42 5.25
N SER A 679 16.27 -0.76 5.34
CA SER A 679 17.57 -1.35 4.96
C SER A 679 18.50 -1.56 6.15
N LEU A 680 18.03 -1.41 7.39
CA LEU A 680 18.86 -1.56 8.59
C LEU A 680 19.00 -3.02 9.02
N GLU A 681 20.05 -3.30 9.80
CA GLU A 681 20.19 -4.58 10.46
C GLU A 681 19.01 -4.83 11.44
N PRO A 682 18.30 -5.99 11.39
CA PRO A 682 17.09 -6.26 12.17
C PRO A 682 17.22 -5.97 13.67
N GLU A 683 18.38 -6.26 14.25
CA GLU A 683 18.71 -6.06 15.66
C GLU A 683 18.72 -4.58 16.07
N LEU A 684 18.87 -3.65 15.13
CA LEU A 684 18.84 -2.20 15.40
C LEU A 684 17.42 -1.62 15.45
N VAL A 685 16.43 -2.36 14.95
CA VAL A 685 15.06 -1.89 14.76
C VAL A 685 14.07 -2.92 15.28
N GLN A 686 14.21 -3.28 16.55
CA GLN A 686 13.31 -4.22 17.21
C GLN A 686 11.96 -3.57 17.51
N GLY A 687 10.88 -4.27 17.15
CA GLY A 687 9.52 -3.89 17.52
C GLY A 687 9.19 -4.33 18.95
N ILE A 688 7.92 -4.20 19.32
CA ILE A 688 7.43 -4.64 20.63
C ILE A 688 6.59 -5.92 20.53
N LEU A 689 6.61 -6.73 21.59
CA LEU A 689 5.64 -7.81 21.83
C LEU A 689 5.18 -7.75 23.27
N PHE A 690 3.88 -7.57 23.48
CA PHE A 690 3.22 -7.68 24.77
C PHE A 690 2.10 -8.72 24.73
N SER A 691 1.85 -9.34 25.88
CA SER A 691 0.67 -10.17 26.10
C SER A 691 0.12 -9.94 27.50
N ASN A 692 -1.20 -10.06 27.67
CA ASN A 692 -1.82 -10.12 29.00
C ASN A 692 -1.64 -11.48 29.70
N ARG A 693 -0.91 -12.41 29.07
CA ARG A 693 -0.59 -13.74 29.63
C ARG A 693 0.92 -13.99 29.58
N PRO A 694 1.43 -14.90 30.43
CA PRO A 694 2.79 -15.43 30.29
C PRO A 694 2.98 -16.09 28.92
N LEU A 695 4.06 -15.73 28.22
CA LEU A 695 4.51 -16.33 26.98
C LEU A 695 5.94 -16.88 27.15
N ARG A 696 6.29 -17.89 26.36
CA ARG A 696 7.66 -18.38 26.20
C ARG A 696 8.40 -17.46 25.23
N LEU A 697 9.25 -16.58 25.76
CA LEU A 697 9.91 -15.50 25.02
C LEU A 697 11.39 -15.78 24.75
N ASP A 698 11.69 -16.94 24.16
CA ASP A 698 13.05 -17.31 23.78
C ASP A 698 13.38 -16.73 22.39
N SER A 699 13.76 -15.44 22.34
CA SER A 699 14.03 -14.69 21.09
C SER A 699 12.85 -14.65 20.11
N PRO A 700 11.70 -14.06 20.50
CA PRO A 700 10.50 -14.09 19.67
C PRO A 700 10.70 -13.33 18.36
N THR A 701 10.04 -13.81 17.31
CA THR A 701 10.04 -13.23 15.96
C THR A 701 8.63 -13.10 15.42
N MET A 702 8.46 -12.40 14.30
CA MET A 702 7.16 -12.20 13.67
C MET A 702 6.43 -13.51 13.32
N VAL A 703 7.16 -14.57 12.96
CA VAL A 703 6.55 -15.85 12.53
C VAL A 703 5.90 -16.61 13.68
N ASP A 704 6.30 -16.36 14.93
CA ASP A 704 5.79 -17.04 16.12
C ASP A 704 4.36 -16.61 16.50
N LEU A 705 3.90 -15.47 15.99
CA LEU A 705 2.57 -14.94 16.29
C LEU A 705 1.44 -15.80 15.71
N MET A 706 1.59 -16.27 14.47
CA MET A 706 0.58 -17.12 13.82
C MET A 706 0.27 -18.42 14.59
N PRO A 707 1.25 -19.29 14.91
CA PRO A 707 0.97 -20.51 15.66
C PRO A 707 0.47 -20.22 17.08
N THR A 708 0.97 -19.16 17.72
CA THR A 708 0.50 -18.72 19.05
C THR A 708 -0.99 -18.34 19.01
N ILE A 709 -1.43 -17.57 18.01
CA ILE A 709 -2.83 -17.15 17.84
C ILE A 709 -3.72 -18.35 17.53
N LEU A 710 -3.28 -19.26 16.65
CA LEU A 710 -4.06 -20.44 16.30
C LEU A 710 -4.22 -21.41 17.48
N GLU A 711 -3.14 -21.67 18.22
CA GLU A 711 -3.22 -22.49 19.44
C GLU A 711 -4.18 -21.87 20.47
N ALA A 712 -4.12 -20.54 20.66
CA ALA A 712 -5.03 -19.83 21.53
C ALA A 712 -6.50 -20.05 21.12
N LEU A 713 -6.81 -20.03 19.82
CA LEU A 713 -8.15 -20.26 19.28
C LEU A 713 -8.58 -21.74 19.29
N GLY A 714 -7.68 -22.67 19.64
CA GLY A 714 -7.90 -24.11 19.53
C GLY A 714 -7.93 -24.61 18.09
N VAL A 715 -7.23 -23.92 17.19
CA VAL A 715 -7.06 -24.26 15.77
C VAL A 715 -5.65 -24.80 15.55
N ALA A 716 -5.50 -25.90 14.82
CA ALA A 716 -4.18 -26.45 14.54
C ALA A 716 -3.45 -25.58 13.52
N ALA A 717 -2.21 -25.20 13.83
CA ALA A 717 -1.33 -24.57 12.86
C ALA A 717 -0.89 -25.57 11.76
N PRO A 718 -0.60 -25.11 10.53
CA PRO A 718 0.00 -25.94 9.50
C PRO A 718 1.35 -26.49 9.94
N ALA A 719 1.74 -27.66 9.42
CA ALA A 719 2.99 -28.32 9.82
C ALA A 719 4.25 -27.70 9.19
N ASN A 720 4.09 -26.87 8.15
CA ASN A 720 5.14 -26.30 7.32
C ASN A 720 5.23 -24.78 7.48
N ILE A 721 5.25 -24.32 8.73
CA ILE A 721 5.52 -22.92 9.10
C ILE A 721 6.89 -22.81 9.77
N ASP A 722 7.43 -21.61 9.82
CA ASP A 722 8.75 -21.34 10.40
C ASP A 722 8.67 -20.95 11.89
N GLY A 723 7.51 -20.45 12.35
CA GLY A 723 7.29 -20.04 13.73
C GLY A 723 6.88 -21.17 14.67
N GLU A 724 7.12 -20.96 15.97
CA GLU A 724 6.68 -21.84 17.05
C GLU A 724 5.69 -21.13 17.98
N SER A 725 4.73 -21.87 18.53
CA SER A 725 3.79 -21.29 19.49
C SER A 725 4.48 -20.97 20.81
N MET A 726 4.24 -19.74 21.28
CA MET A 726 4.76 -19.21 22.54
C MET A 726 3.90 -19.58 23.77
N LEU A 727 2.78 -20.28 23.62
CA LEU A 727 1.87 -20.64 24.73
C LEU A 727 2.35 -21.80 25.61
#